data_AF-A0A5A7SCF0-F1
#
_entry.id   AF-A0A5A7SCF0-F1
#
_cell.length_a   1.000
_cell.length_b   1.000
_cell.length_c   1.000
_cell.angle_alpha   90.00
_cell.angle_beta   90.00
_cell.angle_gamma   90.00
#
_symmetry.space_group_name_H-M   'P 1'
#
loop_
_entity.id
_entity.type
_entity.pdbx_description
1 polymer ?
#
loop_
_entity_poly.entity_id
_entity_poly.type
_entity_poly.pdbx_seq_one_letter_code
_entity_poly.pdbx_strand_id
1 'polypeptide(L)'
;MNSDRPLDGFRSIKVKLGILVAFSVVAAAIVSESGDRADVPAWLTVPVTVAAALGVTQWLARGMTSPLREMTAAASAMATGDYSRRVRTTSKDEVGELARAFNTMAADLAASDQQRRQLVATVSHELRTPLTAQRALLENLADGIVTPDSTALHTALAQAERLSELVADLLDLSRIDGGIATLDYTSVDLAELVDQGVAEARSGAELRRVSIESAVEQNLSIEGDAGRLAQVLANLLDNAVRHSPDGGRVDVDVRGIDTDRWILEVHDQGPGIPLDRADQVFDRFGTADESGGGTGLGLAIASWVCELHGGSIAVLPPMPNGPGARVRAVLPRHPRTTPKEPIMTVPAPAPPIPPTPEVAPAEQQPFVDALFGRAWPERGITTRPDLLLASAGIGLVAALILPYQKLGLGVLVVLLLCGSLVLYASVRKRAPWTMTLAVVAIALSALVVLRSAEWLTVIAVFVTGLLVTSALTDARGLLAMFGAGASWVAAAVRGLPLLGRTLGALSRVSILWPVVRTVSISLVALVIFGGLFASGDAIFGSWAKALVPDINVDGVVLRAFTGVFVAGMVLTACYVAINPPNVNRIALPAGKRVTRPFEWLVPVGLVVVVFAAFVVAQATAMWGGHDYVQRTTGLTYADYVHQGFGQLTAATFLALVTVAIASRKAPKDTPSEQFVQRVVFGLLCMLALVVVASALFRMNVYQQAYGFTVLRVLVDVFELWLGLLLVFVLIARIRLSGSWLPRAALLSAAVLALGIGVANPEAWVAQRNIDRFHDTGKLDAVYLKSLGDDATPTIMSGLPQDLASCILRGDTPRGDVLEWNLGRARAADALNGISGAPENCVDVMTRPGH
;
A
#
# COMPACT_ATOMS: atom_id res chain seq x y z
N MET A 1 14.89 -8.79 -21.57
CA MET A 1 13.78 -7.99 -20.99
C MET A 1 14.03 -7.87 -19.51
N ASN A 2 14.04 -6.65 -18.96
CA ASN A 2 14.22 -6.44 -17.53
C ASN A 2 12.89 -6.81 -16.83
N SER A 3 12.87 -7.89 -16.04
CA SER A 3 11.66 -8.42 -15.40
C SER A 3 10.98 -7.43 -14.47
N ASP A 4 11.75 -6.46 -13.97
CA ASP A 4 11.30 -5.48 -12.98
C ASP A 4 10.60 -4.26 -13.63
N ARG A 5 10.79 -4.06 -14.95
CA ARG A 5 10.23 -2.91 -15.69
C ARG A 5 9.75 -3.32 -17.09
N PRO A 6 8.67 -4.12 -17.19
CA PRO A 6 8.20 -4.70 -18.46
C PRO A 6 7.71 -3.65 -19.47
N LEU A 7 7.37 -2.44 -19.00
CA LEU A 7 6.77 -1.38 -19.82
C LEU A 7 7.75 -0.30 -20.31
N ASP A 8 9.05 -0.39 -20.01
CA ASP A 8 10.03 0.67 -20.35
C ASP A 8 10.17 0.92 -21.86
N GLY A 9 9.77 -0.02 -22.71
CA GLY A 9 9.80 0.11 -24.17
C GLY A 9 8.77 1.08 -24.76
N PHE A 10 7.71 1.43 -24.02
CA PHE A 10 6.63 2.29 -24.52
C PHE A 10 6.95 3.78 -24.32
N ARG A 11 6.62 4.59 -25.32
CA ARG A 11 6.94 6.03 -25.38
C ARG A 11 5.89 6.95 -24.74
N SER A 12 4.77 6.42 -24.23
CA SER A 12 3.76 7.24 -23.55
C SER A 12 3.19 6.56 -22.32
N ILE A 13 3.07 7.32 -21.24
CA ILE A 13 2.48 6.91 -19.96
C ILE A 13 1.01 6.53 -20.11
N LYS A 14 0.26 7.20 -21.01
CA LYS A 14 -1.14 6.86 -21.31
C LYS A 14 -1.23 5.46 -21.93
N VAL A 15 -0.29 5.13 -22.83
CA VAL A 15 -0.20 3.79 -23.43
C VAL A 15 0.15 2.75 -22.37
N LYS A 16 1.10 3.03 -21.47
CA LYS A 16 1.41 2.14 -20.35
C LYS A 16 0.21 1.88 -19.44
N LEU A 17 -0.56 2.92 -19.13
CA LEU A 17 -1.77 2.82 -18.30
C LEU A 17 -2.87 2.03 -19.02
N GLY A 18 -3.05 2.26 -20.33
CA GLY A 18 -3.97 1.48 -21.17
C GLY A 18 -3.58 0.00 -21.26
N ILE A 19 -2.28 -0.31 -21.42
CA ILE A 19 -1.75 -1.68 -21.41
C ILE A 19 -2.00 -2.33 -20.04
N LEU A 20 -1.73 -1.62 -18.94
CA LEU A 20 -1.99 -2.13 -17.59
C LEU A 20 -3.47 -2.49 -17.39
N VAL A 21 -4.39 -1.62 -17.81
CA VAL A 21 -5.84 -1.89 -17.74
C VAL A 21 -6.20 -3.06 -18.64
N ALA A 22 -5.74 -3.08 -19.89
CA ALA A 22 -6.03 -4.14 -20.85
C ALA A 22 -5.54 -5.51 -20.35
N PHE A 23 -4.29 -5.62 -19.87
CA PHE A 23 -3.77 -6.88 -19.32
C PHE A 23 -4.51 -7.32 -18.06
N SER A 24 -4.94 -6.39 -17.21
CA SER A 24 -5.71 -6.72 -16.00
C SER A 24 -7.12 -7.21 -16.35
N VAL A 25 -7.78 -6.59 -17.34
CA VAL A 25 -9.09 -7.04 -17.87
C VAL A 25 -8.96 -8.39 -18.57
N VAL A 26 -7.93 -8.58 -19.41
CA VAL A 26 -7.67 -9.86 -20.09
C VAL A 26 -7.38 -10.96 -19.08
N ALA A 27 -6.57 -10.69 -18.05
CA ALA A 27 -6.33 -11.66 -16.98
C ALA A 27 -7.62 -12.01 -16.24
N ALA A 28 -8.45 -11.01 -15.91
CA ALA A 28 -9.74 -11.24 -15.27
C ALA A 28 -10.69 -12.07 -16.16
N ALA A 29 -10.78 -11.75 -17.45
CA ALA A 29 -11.62 -12.45 -18.42
C ALA A 29 -11.15 -13.90 -18.62
N ILE A 30 -9.84 -14.14 -18.76
CA ILE A 30 -9.28 -15.49 -18.89
C ILE A 30 -9.61 -16.33 -17.65
N VAL A 31 -9.40 -15.77 -16.45
CA VAL A 31 -9.69 -16.48 -15.20
C VAL A 31 -11.19 -16.75 -15.07
N SER A 32 -12.05 -15.76 -15.31
CA SER A 32 -13.51 -15.93 -15.25
C SER A 32 -14.01 -16.97 -16.25
N GLU A 33 -13.64 -16.85 -17.53
CA GLU A 33 -14.03 -17.78 -18.59
C GLU A 33 -13.53 -19.21 -18.32
N SER A 34 -12.33 -19.34 -17.76
CA SER A 34 -11.81 -20.65 -17.36
C SER A 34 -12.64 -21.25 -16.22
N GLY A 35 -13.04 -20.43 -15.25
CA GLY A 35 -13.93 -20.86 -14.17
C GLY A 35 -15.30 -21.29 -14.68
N ASP A 36 -15.90 -20.51 -15.59
CA ASP A 36 -17.22 -20.79 -16.16
C ASP A 36 -17.21 -22.07 -17.01
N ARG A 37 -16.17 -22.31 -17.82
CA ARG A 37 -16.01 -23.56 -18.59
C ARG A 37 -15.83 -24.79 -17.73
N ALA A 38 -15.27 -24.62 -16.53
CA ALA A 38 -15.02 -25.71 -15.60
C ALA A 38 -16.12 -25.88 -14.55
N ASP A 39 -17.30 -25.25 -14.76
CA ASP A 39 -18.44 -25.23 -13.82
C ASP A 39 -18.03 -24.83 -12.38
N VAL A 40 -17.01 -23.96 -12.25
CA VAL A 40 -16.53 -23.48 -10.96
C VAL A 40 -17.57 -22.52 -10.37
N PRO A 41 -18.03 -22.74 -9.13
CA PRO A 41 -19.00 -21.85 -8.50
C PRO A 41 -18.50 -20.40 -8.43
N ALA A 42 -19.39 -19.44 -8.71
CA ALA A 42 -19.05 -18.01 -8.74
C ALA A 42 -18.39 -17.50 -7.45
N TRP A 43 -18.73 -18.09 -6.30
CA TRP A 43 -18.14 -17.71 -5.01
C TRP A 43 -16.64 -18.06 -4.89
N LEU A 44 -16.13 -19.02 -5.67
CA LEU A 44 -14.70 -19.32 -5.83
C LEU A 44 -14.08 -18.48 -6.95
N THR A 45 -14.79 -18.34 -8.07
CA THR A 45 -14.26 -17.68 -9.27
C THR A 45 -13.99 -16.20 -9.04
N VAL A 46 -14.97 -15.47 -8.51
CA VAL A 46 -14.88 -14.01 -8.30
C VAL A 46 -13.65 -13.57 -7.49
N PRO A 47 -13.38 -14.10 -6.28
CA PRO A 47 -12.24 -13.65 -5.48
C PRO A 47 -10.89 -13.99 -6.14
N VAL A 48 -10.77 -15.13 -6.82
CA VAL A 48 -9.54 -15.52 -7.52
C VAL A 48 -9.30 -14.60 -8.74
N THR A 49 -10.35 -14.29 -9.49
CA THR A 49 -10.31 -13.33 -10.62
C THR A 49 -9.86 -11.95 -10.17
N VAL A 50 -10.43 -11.43 -9.08
CA VAL A 50 -10.04 -10.12 -8.52
C VAL A 50 -8.57 -10.14 -8.07
N ALA A 51 -8.14 -11.20 -7.37
CA ALA A 51 -6.76 -11.33 -6.92
C ALA A 51 -5.77 -11.40 -8.09
N ALA A 52 -6.10 -12.13 -9.16
CA ALA A 52 -5.28 -12.23 -10.36
C ALA A 52 -5.16 -10.87 -11.08
N ALA A 53 -6.28 -10.17 -11.26
CA ALA A 53 -6.29 -8.84 -11.87
C ALA A 53 -5.43 -7.84 -11.08
N LEU A 54 -5.58 -7.80 -9.75
CA LEU A 54 -4.77 -6.95 -8.87
C LEU A 54 -3.29 -7.34 -8.89
N GLY A 55 -2.97 -8.63 -8.96
CA GLY A 55 -1.60 -9.13 -9.07
C GLY A 55 -0.92 -8.64 -10.35
N VAL A 56 -1.61 -8.76 -11.49
CA VAL A 56 -1.16 -8.25 -12.80
C VAL A 56 -0.99 -6.73 -12.74
N THR A 57 -2.01 -6.01 -12.29
CA THR A 57 -1.96 -4.54 -12.10
C THR A 57 -0.73 -4.14 -11.30
N GLN A 58 -0.50 -4.75 -10.14
CA GLN A 58 0.60 -4.39 -9.25
C GLN A 58 1.97 -4.73 -9.83
N TRP A 59 2.10 -5.85 -10.55
CA TRP A 59 3.33 -6.22 -11.24
C TRP A 59 3.70 -5.20 -12.32
N LEU A 60 2.74 -4.81 -13.16
CA LEU A 60 2.94 -3.79 -14.20
C LEU A 60 3.17 -2.38 -13.63
N ALA A 61 2.44 -1.99 -12.57
CA ALA A 61 2.51 -0.66 -11.96
C ALA A 61 3.85 -0.36 -11.26
N ARG A 62 4.56 -1.39 -10.76
CA ARG A 62 5.88 -1.22 -10.11
C ARG A 62 6.90 -0.55 -11.03
N GLY A 63 6.91 -0.92 -12.31
CA GLY A 63 7.83 -0.34 -13.30
C GLY A 63 7.59 1.14 -13.56
N MET A 64 6.34 1.59 -13.46
CA MET A 64 5.95 3.00 -13.70
C MET A 64 6.19 3.90 -12.48
N THR A 65 6.04 3.36 -11.27
CA THR A 65 6.08 4.14 -10.02
C THR A 65 7.48 4.26 -9.41
N SER A 66 8.40 3.33 -9.72
CA SER A 66 9.78 3.35 -9.21
C SER A 66 10.57 4.60 -9.60
N PRO A 67 10.60 5.06 -10.87
CA PRO A 67 11.40 6.22 -11.26
C PRO A 67 10.95 7.51 -10.57
N LEU A 68 9.64 7.67 -10.38
CA LEU A 68 9.07 8.83 -9.68
C LEU A 68 9.54 8.88 -8.21
N ARG A 69 9.58 7.73 -7.52
CA ARG A 69 10.10 7.65 -6.15
C ARG A 69 11.60 7.94 -6.07
N GLU A 70 12.37 7.46 -7.04
CA GLU A 70 13.81 7.76 -7.15
C GLU A 70 14.04 9.27 -7.34
N MET A 71 13.25 9.94 -8.18
CA MET A 71 13.29 11.39 -8.36
C MET A 71 12.97 12.15 -7.09
N THR A 72 11.91 11.77 -6.36
CA THR A 72 11.56 12.43 -5.09
C THR A 72 12.71 12.31 -4.09
N ALA A 73 13.31 11.12 -3.97
CA ALA A 73 14.44 10.90 -3.07
C ALA A 73 15.71 11.66 -3.51
N ALA A 74 15.95 11.80 -4.82
CA ALA A 74 17.05 12.59 -5.33
C ALA A 74 16.83 14.10 -5.07
N ALA A 75 15.62 14.60 -5.30
CA ALA A 75 15.26 16.00 -5.04
C ALA A 75 15.41 16.37 -3.56
N SER A 76 14.97 15.50 -2.63
CA SER A 76 15.17 15.73 -1.19
C SER A 76 16.65 15.75 -0.79
N ALA A 77 17.50 14.94 -1.41
CA ALA A 77 18.95 14.95 -1.15
C ALA A 77 19.62 16.23 -1.70
N MET A 78 19.18 16.71 -2.87
CA MET A 78 19.64 17.98 -3.43
C MET A 78 19.27 19.17 -2.53
N ALA A 79 18.10 19.13 -1.87
CA ALA A 79 17.71 20.15 -0.90
C ALA A 79 18.67 20.23 0.30
N THR A 80 19.40 19.15 0.59
CA THR A 80 20.46 19.11 1.62
C THR A 80 21.87 19.36 1.07
N GLY A 81 22.01 19.72 -0.22
CA GLY A 81 23.29 20.06 -0.86
C GLY A 81 24.04 18.88 -1.50
N ASP A 82 23.44 17.68 -1.56
CA ASP A 82 24.01 16.54 -2.28
C ASP A 82 23.54 16.52 -3.74
N TYR A 83 24.33 17.13 -4.62
CA TYR A 83 24.08 17.17 -6.07
C TYR A 83 24.63 15.95 -6.83
N SER A 84 25.22 14.96 -6.15
CA SER A 84 25.85 13.80 -6.79
C SER A 84 24.84 12.73 -7.21
N ARG A 85 23.65 12.72 -6.60
CA ARG A 85 22.59 11.77 -6.96
C ARG A 85 22.10 12.00 -8.38
N ARG A 86 21.96 10.90 -9.12
CA ARG A 86 21.41 10.86 -10.48
C ARG A 86 20.26 9.85 -10.54
N VAL A 87 19.22 10.20 -11.28
CA VAL A 87 18.06 9.33 -11.53
C VAL A 87 18.36 8.49 -12.77
N ARG A 88 18.05 7.19 -12.74
CA ARG A 88 18.29 6.32 -13.90
C ARG A 88 17.30 6.61 -15.02
N THR A 89 17.81 6.90 -16.22
CA THR A 89 17.01 7.22 -17.41
C THR A 89 16.79 5.99 -18.30
N THR A 90 16.05 4.98 -17.82
CA THR A 90 15.79 3.74 -18.60
C THR A 90 14.55 3.82 -19.48
N SER A 91 13.59 4.67 -19.10
CA SER A 91 12.30 4.78 -19.79
C SER A 91 12.37 5.77 -20.95
N LYS A 92 11.59 5.51 -22.01
CA LYS A 92 11.47 6.37 -23.21
C LYS A 92 10.17 7.19 -23.26
N ASP A 93 9.44 7.24 -22.15
CA ASP A 93 8.20 8.00 -22.00
C ASP A 93 8.43 9.39 -21.40
N GLU A 94 7.34 10.08 -21.09
CA GLU A 94 7.33 11.40 -20.46
C GLU A 94 8.06 11.39 -19.10
N VAL A 95 8.04 10.27 -18.37
CA VAL A 95 8.79 10.09 -17.12
C VAL A 95 10.31 10.00 -17.41
N GLY A 96 10.70 9.33 -18.49
CA GLY A 96 12.09 9.28 -18.95
C GLY A 96 12.62 10.63 -19.46
N GLU A 97 11.76 11.44 -20.07
CA GLU A 97 12.08 12.82 -20.43
C GLU A 97 12.28 13.70 -19.19
N LEU A 98 11.37 13.60 -18.21
CA LEU A 98 11.52 14.27 -16.92
C LEU A 98 12.81 13.83 -16.21
N ALA A 99 13.20 12.56 -16.29
CA ALA A 99 14.43 12.04 -15.68
C ALA A 99 15.68 12.65 -16.32
N ARG A 100 15.67 12.84 -17.64
CA ARG A 100 16.75 13.51 -18.35
C ARG A 100 16.83 14.98 -17.97
N ALA A 101 15.71 15.70 -18.01
CA ALA A 101 15.64 17.11 -17.61
C ALA A 101 16.11 17.32 -16.16
N PHE A 102 15.70 16.44 -15.24
CA PHE A 102 16.15 16.46 -13.85
C PHE A 102 17.66 16.25 -13.72
N ASN A 103 18.23 15.28 -14.43
CA ASN A 103 19.68 15.03 -14.39
C ASN A 103 20.50 16.18 -14.98
N THR A 104 20.00 16.85 -16.02
CA THR A 104 20.63 18.05 -16.59
C THR A 104 20.66 19.16 -15.54
N MET A 105 19.50 19.49 -14.94
CA MET A 105 19.43 20.48 -13.86
C MET A 105 20.37 20.16 -12.69
N ALA A 106 20.45 18.89 -12.29
CA ALA A 106 21.34 18.45 -11.22
C ALA A 106 22.84 18.51 -11.61
N ALA A 107 23.17 18.45 -12.90
CA ALA A 107 24.52 18.67 -13.40
C ALA A 107 24.88 20.16 -13.40
N ASP A 108 23.98 21.01 -13.90
CA ASP A 108 24.17 22.47 -13.94
C ASP A 108 24.34 23.04 -12.52
N LEU A 109 23.54 22.57 -11.57
CA LEU A 109 23.64 23.00 -10.17
C LEU A 109 24.94 22.52 -9.50
N ALA A 110 25.40 21.30 -9.80
CA ALA A 110 26.68 20.79 -9.30
C ALA A 110 27.86 21.60 -9.86
N ALA A 111 27.82 21.96 -11.15
CA ALA A 111 28.84 22.79 -11.78
C ALA A 111 28.88 24.20 -11.17
N SER A 112 27.72 24.81 -10.94
CA SER A 112 27.61 26.12 -10.28
C SER A 112 28.14 26.10 -8.84
N ASP A 113 27.82 25.07 -8.04
CA ASP A 113 28.35 24.93 -6.68
C ASP A 113 29.88 24.74 -6.67
N GLN A 114 30.41 23.96 -7.63
CA GLN A 114 31.85 23.76 -7.77
C GLN A 114 32.57 25.07 -8.14
N GLN A 115 32.04 25.84 -9.10
CA GLN A 115 32.56 27.16 -9.46
C GLN A 115 32.57 28.11 -8.26
N ARG A 116 31.47 28.13 -7.48
CA ARG A 116 31.39 28.95 -6.25
C ARG A 116 32.46 28.58 -5.23
N ARG A 117 32.66 27.28 -4.97
CA ARG A 117 33.68 26.81 -4.02
C ARG A 117 35.09 27.12 -4.50
N GLN A 118 35.36 26.98 -5.80
CA GLN A 118 36.65 27.30 -6.39
C GLN A 118 36.94 28.80 -6.27
N LEU A 119 35.96 29.67 -6.53
CA LEU A 119 36.09 31.11 -6.31
C LEU A 119 36.47 31.44 -4.86
N VAL A 120 35.73 30.89 -3.88
CA VAL A 120 36.03 31.12 -2.45
C VAL A 120 37.43 30.64 -2.09
N ALA A 121 37.86 29.50 -2.62
CA ALA A 121 39.19 28.95 -2.37
C ALA A 121 40.29 29.86 -2.95
N THR A 122 40.16 30.28 -4.22
CA THR A 122 41.13 31.16 -4.88
C THR A 122 41.20 32.51 -4.21
N VAL A 123 40.06 33.16 -3.91
CA VAL A 123 40.03 34.44 -3.18
C VAL A 123 40.71 34.33 -1.83
N SER A 124 40.46 33.25 -1.09
CA SER A 124 41.10 33.02 0.21
C SER A 124 42.62 32.85 0.08
N HIS A 125 43.10 32.29 -1.03
CA HIS A 125 44.52 32.09 -1.28
C HIS A 125 45.22 33.41 -1.64
N GLU A 126 44.64 34.17 -2.58
CA GLU A 126 45.20 35.43 -3.07
C GLU A 126 45.21 36.54 -2.00
N LEU A 127 44.26 36.53 -1.06
CA LEU A 127 44.29 37.45 0.09
C LEU A 127 45.30 37.03 1.17
N ARG A 128 45.51 35.73 1.37
CA ARG A 128 46.36 35.22 2.46
C ARG A 128 47.84 35.54 2.23
N THR A 129 48.32 35.41 1.01
CA THR A 129 49.74 35.63 0.66
C THR A 129 50.24 37.03 1.02
N PRO A 130 49.64 38.13 0.52
CA PRO A 130 50.07 39.49 0.87
C PRO A 130 49.82 39.81 2.35
N LEU A 131 48.72 39.32 2.94
CA LEU A 131 48.43 39.53 4.37
C LEU A 131 49.50 38.87 5.27
N THR A 132 49.97 37.67 4.90
CA THR A 132 51.03 36.96 5.64
C THR A 132 52.37 37.70 5.51
N ALA A 133 52.68 38.19 4.31
CA ALA A 133 53.90 38.97 4.07
C ALA A 133 53.89 40.30 4.84
N GLN A 134 52.76 41.02 4.83
CA GLN A 134 52.59 42.26 5.58
C GLN A 134 52.71 42.03 7.08
N ARG A 135 52.07 40.95 7.59
CA ARG A 135 52.17 40.57 8.99
C ARG A 135 53.61 40.24 9.40
N ALA A 136 54.33 39.45 8.60
CA ALA A 136 55.72 39.09 8.88
C ALA A 136 56.64 40.32 8.89
N LEU A 137 56.44 41.27 7.97
CA LEU A 137 57.18 42.53 7.95
C LEU A 137 56.90 43.36 9.21
N LEU A 138 55.63 43.50 9.61
CA LEU A 138 55.24 44.25 10.79
C LEU A 138 55.72 43.58 12.10
N GLU A 139 55.71 42.25 12.17
CA GLU A 139 56.27 41.49 13.30
C GLU A 139 57.78 41.69 13.40
N ASN A 140 58.52 41.60 12.30
CA ASN A 140 59.97 41.86 12.27
C ASN A 140 60.34 43.29 12.68
N LEU A 141 59.50 44.27 12.31
CA LEU A 141 59.65 45.67 12.74
C LEU A 141 59.36 45.83 14.24
N ALA A 142 58.34 45.15 14.76
CA ALA A 142 57.96 45.20 16.17
C ALA A 142 58.99 44.49 17.09
N ASP A 143 59.57 43.39 16.63
CA ASP A 143 60.59 42.61 17.34
C ASP A 143 61.99 43.25 17.24
N GLY A 144 62.14 44.35 16.50
CA GLY A 144 63.41 45.06 16.31
C GLY A 144 64.42 44.32 15.42
N ILE A 145 63.99 43.27 14.70
CA ILE A 145 64.80 42.51 13.74
C ILE A 145 65.05 43.36 12.49
N VAL A 146 64.06 44.14 12.07
CA VAL A 146 64.15 45.14 10.99
C VAL A 146 64.02 46.53 11.60
N THR A 147 64.88 47.46 11.21
CA THR A 147 64.79 48.85 11.65
C THR A 147 63.65 49.58 10.92
N PRO A 148 62.80 50.36 11.61
CA PRO A 148 61.74 51.14 10.97
C PRO A 148 62.32 52.35 10.23
N ASP A 149 62.97 52.09 9.11
CA ASP A 149 63.42 53.09 8.16
C ASP A 149 62.34 53.38 7.10
N SER A 150 62.57 54.41 6.28
CA SER A 150 61.63 54.80 5.23
C SER A 150 61.34 53.65 4.26
N THR A 151 62.34 52.82 3.95
CA THR A 151 62.20 51.67 3.05
C THR A 151 61.25 50.60 3.58
N ALA A 152 61.34 50.24 4.86
CA ALA A 152 60.45 49.25 5.46
C ALA A 152 59.01 49.76 5.55
N LEU A 153 58.82 51.05 5.89
CA LEU A 153 57.50 51.69 5.93
C LEU A 153 56.86 51.79 4.53
N HIS A 154 57.63 52.17 3.50
CA HIS A 154 57.15 52.17 2.12
C HIS A 154 56.79 50.78 1.61
N THR A 155 57.54 49.74 2.04
CA THR A 155 57.22 48.35 1.70
C THR A 155 55.91 47.90 2.34
N ALA A 156 55.68 48.24 3.62
CA ALA A 156 54.43 47.93 4.30
C ALA A 156 53.22 48.68 3.69
N LEU A 157 53.42 49.94 3.31
CA LEU A 157 52.40 50.76 2.64
C LEU A 157 52.03 50.18 1.26
N ALA A 158 53.04 49.87 0.44
CA ALA A 158 52.82 49.27 -0.88
C ALA A 158 52.07 47.93 -0.81
N GLN A 159 52.29 47.12 0.23
CA GLN A 159 51.53 45.89 0.45
C GLN A 159 50.07 46.16 0.86
N ALA A 160 49.81 47.21 1.65
CA ALA A 160 48.46 47.61 2.04
C ALA A 160 47.65 48.19 0.86
N GLU A 161 48.29 49.01 0.03
CA GLU A 161 47.70 49.56 -1.19
C GLU A 161 47.34 48.43 -2.16
N ARG A 162 48.26 47.48 -2.37
CA ARG A 162 48.02 46.30 -3.20
C ARG A 162 46.88 45.39 -2.70
N LEU A 163 46.75 45.23 -1.38
CA LEU A 163 45.60 44.52 -0.79
C LEU A 163 44.28 45.28 -1.03
N SER A 164 44.32 46.61 -0.97
CA SER A 164 43.15 47.45 -1.19
C SER A 164 42.68 47.40 -2.64
N GLU A 165 43.61 47.43 -3.60
CA GLU A 165 43.33 47.20 -5.03
C GLU A 165 42.71 45.82 -5.27
N LEU A 166 43.30 44.76 -4.71
CA LEU A 166 42.78 43.41 -4.88
C LEU A 166 41.36 43.24 -4.30
N VAL A 167 41.06 43.89 -3.17
CA VAL A 167 39.70 43.91 -2.60
C VAL A 167 38.73 44.71 -3.47
N ALA A 168 39.15 45.86 -4.02
CA ALA A 168 38.34 46.65 -4.93
C ALA A 168 37.99 45.85 -6.20
N ASP A 169 38.97 45.18 -6.81
CA ASP A 169 38.78 44.31 -7.97
C ASP A 169 37.80 43.17 -7.69
N LEU A 170 37.90 42.54 -6.50
CA LEU A 170 36.97 41.48 -6.07
C LEU A 170 35.55 41.99 -5.85
N LEU A 171 35.39 43.20 -5.31
CA LEU A 171 34.08 43.82 -5.10
C LEU A 171 33.43 44.23 -6.42
N ASP A 172 34.21 44.75 -7.37
CA ASP A 172 33.75 44.99 -8.73
C ASP A 172 33.28 43.66 -9.34
N LEU A 173 34.08 42.60 -9.27
CA LEU A 173 33.71 41.26 -9.76
C LEU A 173 32.45 40.67 -9.10
N SER A 174 32.24 40.90 -7.80
CA SER A 174 31.03 40.43 -7.11
C SER A 174 29.76 41.20 -7.52
N ARG A 175 29.86 42.51 -7.79
CA ARG A 175 28.73 43.31 -8.29
C ARG A 175 28.31 42.88 -9.69
N ILE A 176 29.28 42.38 -10.45
CA ILE A 176 29.12 41.86 -11.81
C ILE A 176 28.36 40.53 -11.81
N ASP A 177 28.76 39.57 -10.97
CA ASP A 177 28.07 38.27 -10.85
C ASP A 177 26.61 38.40 -10.38
N GLY A 178 26.29 39.48 -9.67
CA GLY A 178 24.92 39.83 -9.29
C GLY A 178 24.06 40.42 -10.42
N GLY A 179 24.65 40.76 -11.57
CA GLY A 179 23.97 41.41 -12.69
C GLY A 179 23.55 42.86 -12.44
N ILE A 180 24.21 43.56 -11.49
CA ILE A 180 23.78 44.88 -10.98
C ILE A 180 24.55 46.04 -11.63
N ALA A 181 25.58 45.77 -12.46
CA ALA A 181 26.39 46.82 -13.07
C ALA A 181 25.61 47.60 -14.16
N THR A 182 25.21 48.84 -13.85
CA THR A 182 24.64 49.80 -14.82
C THR A 182 25.76 50.67 -15.39
N LEU A 183 25.85 50.78 -16.71
CA LEU A 183 26.76 51.71 -17.39
C LEU A 183 26.16 53.12 -17.42
N ASP A 184 26.97 54.14 -17.14
CA ASP A 184 26.59 55.53 -17.31
C ASP A 184 27.07 56.05 -18.67
N TYR A 185 26.17 56.04 -19.66
CA TYR A 185 26.52 56.41 -21.03
C TYR A 185 26.64 57.93 -21.18
N THR A 186 27.84 58.38 -21.52
CA THR A 186 28.17 59.77 -21.84
C THR A 186 28.91 59.86 -23.18
N SER A 187 28.97 61.04 -23.79
CA SER A 187 29.79 61.28 -24.97
C SER A 187 31.25 61.39 -24.53
N VAL A 188 32.08 60.44 -24.95
CA VAL A 188 33.50 60.34 -24.59
C VAL A 188 34.36 60.71 -25.80
N ASP A 189 35.26 61.67 -25.64
CA ASP A 189 36.31 61.95 -26.63
C ASP A 189 37.48 60.98 -26.39
N LEU A 190 37.76 60.12 -27.38
CA LEU A 190 38.82 59.11 -27.24
C LEU A 190 40.22 59.71 -27.25
N ALA A 191 40.44 60.88 -27.84
CA ALA A 191 41.73 61.56 -27.77
C ALA A 191 42.01 62.02 -26.33
N GLU A 192 41.01 62.62 -25.68
CA GLU A 192 41.11 63.04 -24.27
C GLU A 192 41.29 61.83 -23.33
N LEU A 193 40.55 60.75 -23.55
CA LEU A 193 40.66 59.52 -22.77
C LEU A 193 42.07 58.91 -22.86
N VAL A 194 42.64 58.84 -24.07
CA VAL A 194 43.98 58.29 -24.30
C VAL A 194 45.05 59.20 -23.70
N ASP A 195 44.95 60.52 -23.87
CA ASP A 195 45.89 61.47 -23.29
C ASP A 195 45.92 61.39 -21.76
N GLN A 196 44.75 61.26 -21.13
CA GLN A 196 44.63 61.04 -19.68
C GLN A 196 45.26 59.71 -19.25
N GLY A 197 44.94 58.60 -19.92
CA GLY A 197 45.49 57.28 -19.59
C GLY A 197 47.00 57.18 -19.81
N VAL A 198 47.53 57.78 -20.87
CA VAL A 198 48.98 57.85 -21.13
C VAL A 198 49.68 58.74 -20.09
N ALA A 199 49.07 59.86 -19.68
CA ALA A 199 49.61 60.70 -18.63
C ALA A 199 49.69 59.98 -17.27
N GLU A 200 48.67 59.18 -16.94
CA GLU A 200 48.65 58.35 -15.74
C GLU A 200 49.72 57.25 -15.79
N ALA A 201 49.83 56.55 -16.92
CA ALA A 201 50.84 55.50 -17.11
C ALA A 201 52.29 56.03 -17.19
N ARG A 202 52.48 57.33 -17.46
CA ARG A 202 53.81 57.95 -17.66
C ARG A 202 54.71 57.77 -16.45
N SER A 203 54.17 57.89 -15.23
CA SER A 203 54.96 57.74 -14.00
C SER A 203 55.56 56.33 -13.88
N GLY A 204 54.77 55.30 -14.19
CA GLY A 204 55.24 53.91 -14.22
C GLY A 204 56.21 53.62 -15.37
N ALA A 205 55.97 54.24 -16.53
CA ALA A 205 56.83 54.12 -17.69
C ALA A 205 58.22 54.76 -17.47
N GLU A 206 58.30 55.92 -16.82
CA GLU A 206 59.56 56.60 -16.48
C GLU A 206 60.42 55.76 -15.52
N LEU A 207 59.80 55.15 -14.51
CA LEU A 207 60.46 54.23 -13.57
C LEU A 207 61.15 53.05 -14.28
N ARG A 208 60.59 52.58 -15.39
CA ARG A 208 61.10 51.46 -16.20
C ARG A 208 61.76 51.88 -17.51
N ARG A 209 61.94 53.19 -17.74
CA ARG A 209 62.48 53.78 -18.98
C ARG A 209 61.75 53.31 -20.25
N VAL A 210 60.44 53.09 -20.17
CA VAL A 210 59.60 52.70 -21.31
C VAL A 210 59.02 53.96 -21.96
N SER A 211 59.07 54.06 -23.28
CA SER A 211 58.41 55.15 -24.03
C SER A 211 57.02 54.73 -24.48
N ILE A 212 56.00 55.54 -24.19
CA ILE A 212 54.64 55.33 -24.69
C ILE A 212 54.39 56.27 -25.87
N GLU A 213 54.03 55.72 -27.03
CA GLU A 213 53.64 56.48 -28.22
C GLU A 213 52.16 56.21 -28.52
N SER A 214 51.35 57.26 -28.63
CA SER A 214 49.93 57.15 -28.96
C SER A 214 49.64 57.73 -30.34
N ALA A 215 48.81 57.02 -31.09
CA ALA A 215 48.23 57.45 -32.36
C ALA A 215 46.70 57.33 -32.25
N VAL A 216 46.02 58.47 -32.23
CA VAL A 216 44.56 58.55 -32.12
C VAL A 216 44.00 59.29 -33.33
N GLU A 217 42.98 58.71 -33.96
CA GLU A 217 42.23 59.36 -35.04
C GLU A 217 41.52 60.62 -34.51
N GLN A 218 41.72 61.76 -35.19
CA GLN A 218 41.17 63.05 -34.75
C GLN A 218 39.64 63.09 -34.83
N ASN A 219 38.99 63.73 -33.87
CA ASN A 219 37.52 63.89 -33.76
C ASN A 219 36.73 62.58 -33.61
N LEU A 220 37.30 61.59 -32.93
CA LEU A 220 36.65 60.30 -32.67
C LEU A 220 35.95 60.32 -31.30
N SER A 221 34.65 60.62 -31.29
CA SER A 221 33.79 60.56 -30.10
C SER A 221 32.87 59.33 -30.12
N ILE A 222 32.63 58.73 -28.95
CA ILE A 222 31.79 57.53 -28.76
C ILE A 222 30.80 57.72 -27.61
N GLU A 223 29.72 56.93 -27.57
CA GLU A 223 28.84 56.85 -26.41
C GLU A 223 29.27 55.68 -25.50
N GLY A 224 29.67 55.99 -24.27
CA GLY A 224 30.23 55.00 -23.35
C GLY A 224 30.34 55.51 -21.92
N ASP A 225 30.68 54.61 -21.00
CA ASP A 225 31.03 54.98 -19.64
C ASP A 225 32.51 55.38 -19.59
N ALA A 226 32.77 56.69 -19.46
CA ALA A 226 34.11 57.25 -19.49
C ALA A 226 35.03 56.61 -18.43
N GLY A 227 34.51 56.36 -17.22
CA GLY A 227 35.29 55.78 -16.13
C GLY A 227 35.66 54.32 -16.41
N ARG A 228 34.72 53.54 -16.96
CA ARG A 228 34.98 52.13 -17.29
C ARG A 228 35.91 51.99 -18.50
N LEU A 229 35.79 52.85 -19.51
CA LEU A 229 36.70 52.84 -20.65
C LEU A 229 38.11 53.29 -20.26
N ALA A 230 38.24 54.26 -19.35
CA ALA A 230 39.52 54.63 -18.76
C ALA A 230 40.15 53.43 -18.03
N GLN A 231 39.35 52.64 -17.31
CA GLN A 231 39.79 51.42 -16.64
C GLN A 231 40.32 50.36 -17.62
N VAL A 232 39.69 50.17 -18.79
CA VAL A 232 40.20 49.29 -19.86
C VAL A 232 41.58 49.76 -20.32
N LEU A 233 41.71 51.04 -20.63
CA LEU A 233 42.96 51.62 -21.10
C LEU A 233 44.06 51.51 -20.04
N ALA A 234 43.76 51.83 -18.78
CA ALA A 234 44.69 51.73 -17.67
C ALA A 234 45.19 50.30 -17.47
N ASN A 235 44.29 49.31 -17.51
CA ASN A 235 44.66 47.89 -17.38
C ASN A 235 45.54 47.40 -18.54
N LEU A 236 45.29 47.85 -19.77
CA LEU A 236 46.10 47.49 -20.93
C LEU A 236 47.47 48.17 -20.90
N LEU A 237 47.53 49.44 -20.52
CA LEU A 237 48.77 50.21 -20.40
C LEU A 237 49.65 49.71 -19.25
N ASP A 238 49.08 49.44 -18.08
CA ASP A 238 49.82 48.87 -16.94
C ASP A 238 50.43 47.53 -17.32
N ASN A 239 49.65 46.65 -17.96
CA ASN A 239 50.14 45.37 -18.44
C ASN A 239 51.28 45.54 -19.49
N ALA A 240 51.09 46.43 -20.47
CA ALA A 240 52.08 46.67 -21.52
C ALA A 240 53.40 47.25 -20.99
N VAL A 241 53.34 48.24 -20.09
CA VAL A 241 54.52 48.85 -19.45
C VAL A 241 55.23 47.85 -18.54
N ARG A 242 54.46 47.02 -17.83
CA ARG A 242 54.99 46.02 -16.90
C ARG A 242 55.69 44.85 -17.59
N HIS A 243 55.28 44.49 -18.79
CA HIS A 243 55.88 43.37 -19.54
C HIS A 243 56.91 43.83 -20.59
N SER A 244 57.01 45.13 -20.85
CA SER A 244 58.05 45.71 -21.70
C SER A 244 59.45 45.65 -21.04
N PRO A 245 60.52 45.43 -21.82
CA PRO A 245 61.90 45.52 -21.33
C PRO A 245 62.31 46.97 -21.04
N ASP A 246 63.34 47.17 -20.20
CA ASP A 246 63.93 48.50 -19.94
C ASP A 246 64.37 49.17 -21.25
N GLY A 247 63.93 50.41 -21.50
CA GLY A 247 64.17 51.11 -22.77
C GLY A 247 63.22 50.72 -23.91
N GLY A 248 62.24 49.86 -23.65
CA GLY A 248 61.24 49.40 -24.61
C GLY A 248 60.19 50.47 -24.96
N ARG A 249 59.36 50.13 -25.93
CA ARG A 249 58.27 51.00 -26.42
C ARG A 249 56.91 50.31 -26.27
N VAL A 250 55.90 51.10 -25.89
CA VAL A 250 54.49 50.72 -25.91
C VAL A 250 53.77 51.61 -26.91
N ASP A 251 53.14 51.01 -27.91
CA ASP A 251 52.37 51.72 -28.94
C ASP A 251 50.87 51.59 -28.64
N VAL A 252 50.14 52.70 -28.67
CA VAL A 252 48.67 52.75 -28.51
C VAL A 252 48.06 53.27 -29.81
N ASP A 253 47.31 52.44 -30.53
CA ASP A 253 46.59 52.81 -31.76
C ASP A 253 45.08 52.82 -31.50
N VAL A 254 44.44 53.98 -31.68
CA VAL A 254 42.99 54.15 -31.55
C VAL A 254 42.43 54.72 -32.84
N ARG A 255 41.55 53.94 -33.50
CA ARG A 255 40.95 54.33 -34.79
C ARG A 255 39.59 53.70 -35.02
N GLY A 256 38.79 54.33 -35.86
CA GLY A 256 37.56 53.75 -36.40
C GLY A 256 37.85 52.58 -37.34
N ILE A 257 37.04 51.53 -37.26
CA ILE A 257 37.04 50.46 -38.29
C ILE A 257 35.99 50.79 -39.36
N ASP A 258 34.79 51.13 -38.91
CA ASP A 258 33.62 51.39 -39.74
C ASP A 258 32.76 52.49 -39.09
N THR A 259 31.55 52.74 -39.61
CA THR A 259 30.64 53.77 -39.05
C THR A 259 30.15 53.46 -37.65
N ASP A 260 30.22 52.21 -37.20
CA ASP A 260 29.56 51.72 -35.99
C ASP A 260 30.54 51.15 -34.95
N ARG A 261 31.83 50.99 -35.29
CA ARG A 261 32.85 50.37 -34.40
C ARG A 261 34.22 51.05 -34.48
N TRP A 262 34.95 50.98 -33.38
CA TRP A 262 36.31 51.47 -33.21
C TRP A 262 37.20 50.42 -32.55
N ILE A 263 38.52 50.59 -32.65
CA ILE A 263 39.50 49.76 -31.96
C ILE A 263 40.38 50.59 -31.04
N LEU A 264 40.76 49.93 -29.94
CA LEU A 264 41.90 50.26 -29.11
C LEU A 264 42.88 49.10 -29.22
N GLU A 265 44.06 49.34 -29.77
CA GLU A 265 45.14 48.36 -29.84
C GLU A 265 46.33 48.86 -29.01
N VAL A 266 46.79 48.03 -28.08
CA VAL A 266 48.00 48.29 -27.29
C VAL A 266 49.03 47.22 -27.62
N HIS A 267 50.23 47.65 -27.97
CA HIS A 267 51.34 46.80 -28.37
C HIS A 267 52.56 47.09 -27.50
N ASP A 268 53.10 46.05 -26.87
CA ASP A 268 54.36 46.11 -26.11
C ASP A 268 55.49 45.35 -26.81
N GLN A 269 56.73 45.56 -26.35
CA GLN A 269 57.93 44.84 -26.82
C GLN A 269 58.38 43.73 -25.86
N GLY A 270 57.46 43.24 -25.04
CA GLY A 270 57.68 42.19 -24.06
C GLY A 270 57.83 40.78 -24.66
N PRO A 271 57.82 39.73 -23.83
CA PRO A 271 57.98 38.34 -24.29
C PRO A 271 56.82 37.83 -25.15
N GLY A 272 55.69 38.55 -25.21
CA GLY A 272 54.47 38.14 -25.90
C GLY A 272 53.62 37.16 -25.10
N ILE A 273 52.39 36.93 -25.57
CA ILE A 273 51.45 35.96 -25.00
C ILE A 273 51.35 34.75 -25.93
N PRO A 274 51.62 33.52 -25.45
CA PRO A 274 51.43 32.30 -26.24
C PRO A 274 50.00 32.15 -26.73
N LEU A 275 49.81 31.80 -28.01
CA LEU A 275 48.47 31.71 -28.63
C LEU A 275 47.59 30.61 -28.02
N ASP A 276 48.18 29.56 -27.44
CA ASP A 276 47.47 28.51 -26.70
C ASP A 276 46.90 28.99 -25.35
N ARG A 277 47.38 30.15 -24.86
CA ARG A 277 46.91 30.81 -23.63
C ARG A 277 46.18 32.13 -23.90
N ALA A 278 45.97 32.50 -25.16
CA ALA A 278 45.36 33.77 -25.56
C ALA A 278 43.94 34.00 -24.99
N ASP A 279 43.15 32.93 -24.86
CA ASP A 279 41.80 33.03 -24.28
C ASP A 279 41.84 33.01 -22.74
N GLN A 280 42.82 32.31 -22.15
CA GLN A 280 42.93 32.11 -20.71
C GLN A 280 43.40 33.35 -19.95
N VAL A 281 44.10 34.29 -20.61
CA VAL A 281 44.53 35.56 -19.97
C VAL A 281 43.36 36.50 -19.67
N PHE A 282 42.18 36.26 -20.24
CA PHE A 282 40.95 36.98 -19.94
C PHE A 282 40.09 36.27 -18.89
N ASP A 283 40.45 35.05 -18.48
CA ASP A 283 39.81 34.35 -17.36
C ASP A 283 40.21 34.98 -16.01
N ARG A 284 39.37 34.78 -14.98
CA ARG A 284 39.64 35.26 -13.62
C ARG A 284 40.95 34.65 -13.10
N PHE A 285 41.89 35.50 -12.65
CA PHE A 285 43.22 35.08 -12.20
C PHE A 285 44.08 34.43 -13.30
N GLY A 286 43.69 34.60 -14.57
CA GLY A 286 44.42 34.12 -15.73
C GLY A 286 45.76 34.85 -15.86
N THR A 287 46.87 34.12 -15.79
CA THR A 287 48.22 34.69 -15.93
C THR A 287 49.00 33.88 -16.97
N ALA A 288 49.73 34.55 -17.86
CA ALA A 288 50.56 33.88 -18.87
C ALA A 288 51.85 33.28 -18.27
N ASP A 289 52.29 33.75 -17.10
CA ASP A 289 53.57 33.45 -16.46
C ASP A 289 53.39 33.20 -14.95
N GLU A 290 54.00 32.15 -14.38
CA GLU A 290 53.86 31.78 -12.95
C GLU A 290 54.68 32.67 -12.01
N SER A 291 55.55 33.54 -12.57
CA SER A 291 56.62 34.22 -11.84
C SER A 291 56.38 35.73 -11.59
N GLY A 292 55.29 36.30 -12.12
CA GLY A 292 55.07 37.76 -12.14
C GLY A 292 53.96 38.24 -11.21
N GLY A 293 54.30 39.05 -10.19
CA GLY A 293 53.39 39.52 -9.13
C GLY A 293 52.25 40.46 -9.55
N GLY A 294 51.27 40.00 -10.31
CA GLY A 294 50.01 40.70 -10.66
C GLY A 294 48.80 39.87 -10.20
N THR A 295 47.63 40.48 -10.10
CA THR A 295 46.41 39.82 -9.58
C THR A 295 45.73 38.91 -10.60
N GLY A 296 46.10 39.00 -11.89
CA GLY A 296 45.44 38.29 -12.98
C GLY A 296 43.97 38.72 -13.19
N LEU A 297 43.56 39.86 -12.61
CA LEU A 297 42.20 40.40 -12.70
C LEU A 297 42.09 41.52 -13.75
N GLY A 298 43.16 42.28 -14.02
CA GLY A 298 43.11 43.46 -14.90
C GLY A 298 42.64 43.18 -16.33
N LEU A 299 43.16 42.15 -17.00
CA LEU A 299 42.73 41.77 -18.35
C LEU A 299 41.32 41.16 -18.36
N ALA A 300 40.93 40.43 -17.31
CA ALA A 300 39.57 39.93 -17.14
C ALA A 300 38.55 41.06 -16.96
N ILE A 301 38.91 42.12 -16.20
CA ILE A 301 38.11 43.34 -16.05
C ILE A 301 38.01 44.07 -17.39
N ALA A 302 39.12 44.21 -18.13
CA ALA A 302 39.12 44.84 -19.44
C ALA A 302 38.21 44.11 -20.44
N SER A 303 38.29 42.78 -20.51
CA SER A 303 37.41 41.94 -21.33
C SER A 303 35.95 42.15 -20.98
N TRP A 304 35.63 42.12 -19.68
CA TRP A 304 34.27 42.30 -19.21
C TRP A 304 33.71 43.70 -19.52
N VAL A 305 34.49 44.77 -19.32
CA VAL A 305 34.05 46.12 -19.67
C VAL A 305 33.78 46.24 -21.18
N CYS A 306 34.63 45.63 -22.02
CA CYS A 306 34.39 45.57 -23.45
C CYS A 306 33.07 44.84 -23.78
N GLU A 307 32.81 43.69 -23.16
CA GLU A 307 31.56 42.93 -23.35
C GLU A 307 30.32 43.71 -22.88
N LEU A 308 30.41 44.43 -21.76
CA LEU A 308 29.32 45.27 -21.25
C LEU A 308 28.94 46.39 -22.22
N HIS A 309 29.93 46.95 -22.91
CA HIS A 309 29.75 47.95 -23.96
C HIS A 309 29.34 47.31 -25.30
N GLY A 310 29.12 46.00 -25.36
CA GLY A 310 28.74 45.27 -26.58
C GLY A 310 29.91 45.01 -27.55
N GLY A 311 31.15 45.18 -27.07
CA GLY A 311 32.39 44.92 -27.79
C GLY A 311 33.06 43.59 -27.41
N SER A 312 34.30 43.41 -27.83
CA SER A 312 35.15 42.27 -27.49
C SER A 312 36.62 42.68 -27.35
N ILE A 313 37.42 41.87 -26.67
CA ILE A 313 38.88 42.03 -26.58
C ILE A 313 39.56 40.72 -27.03
N ALA A 314 40.74 40.82 -27.62
CA ALA A 314 41.50 39.65 -28.04
C ALA A 314 43.01 39.92 -28.04
N VAL A 315 43.79 38.86 -27.80
CA VAL A 315 45.22 38.85 -28.07
C VAL A 315 45.43 38.56 -29.57
N LEU A 316 46.21 39.40 -30.25
CA LEU A 316 46.57 39.20 -31.64
C LEU A 316 47.90 38.43 -31.76
N PRO A 317 48.12 37.72 -32.88
CA PRO A 317 49.42 37.13 -33.18
C PRO A 317 50.54 38.18 -33.15
N PRO A 318 51.76 37.80 -32.69
CA PRO A 318 52.90 38.69 -32.65
C PRO A 318 53.29 39.18 -34.05
N MET A 319 53.98 40.34 -34.12
CA MET A 319 54.42 40.87 -35.40
C MET A 319 55.52 40.01 -36.04
N PRO A 320 55.60 39.93 -37.39
CA PRO A 320 56.60 39.11 -38.08
C PRO A 320 58.06 39.46 -37.75
N ASN A 321 58.35 40.69 -37.30
CA ASN A 321 59.70 41.23 -37.13
C ASN A 321 60.03 41.69 -35.69
N GLY A 322 59.35 41.17 -34.66
CA GLY A 322 59.73 41.48 -33.28
C GLY A 322 58.90 40.74 -32.21
N PRO A 323 59.47 40.50 -31.02
CA PRO A 323 58.72 40.00 -29.86
C PRO A 323 57.78 41.10 -29.32
N GLY A 324 56.68 40.70 -28.68
CA GLY A 324 55.71 41.64 -28.11
C GLY A 324 54.30 41.04 -27.95
N ALA A 325 53.53 41.52 -26.97
CA ALA A 325 52.10 41.20 -26.90
C ALA A 325 51.29 42.31 -27.57
N ARG A 326 50.26 41.90 -28.32
CA ARG A 326 49.31 42.81 -28.98
C ARG A 326 47.92 42.50 -28.50
N VAL A 327 47.30 43.44 -27.80
CA VAL A 327 45.93 43.31 -27.29
C VAL A 327 45.06 44.32 -28.01
N ARG A 328 43.97 43.84 -28.61
CA ARG A 328 43.01 44.67 -29.34
C ARG A 328 41.63 44.55 -28.72
N ALA A 329 41.08 45.66 -28.29
CA ALA A 329 39.67 45.82 -27.97
C ALA A 329 38.91 46.40 -29.18
N VAL A 330 37.74 45.84 -29.47
CA VAL A 330 36.83 46.26 -30.55
C VAL A 330 35.50 46.62 -29.89
N LEU A 331 35.10 47.88 -29.96
CA LEU A 331 33.88 48.37 -29.30
C LEU A 331 32.96 49.09 -30.30
N PRO A 332 31.64 49.08 -30.08
CA PRO A 332 30.72 49.88 -30.87
C PRO A 332 30.86 51.38 -30.53
N ARG A 333 30.56 52.25 -31.50
CA ARG A 333 30.46 53.71 -31.30
C ARG A 333 29.15 54.10 -30.61
N HIS A 334 28.08 53.35 -30.89
CA HIS A 334 26.75 53.50 -30.29
C HIS A 334 26.23 52.14 -29.78
N PRO A 335 26.37 51.84 -28.50
CA PRO A 335 25.89 50.56 -27.94
C PRO A 335 24.36 50.46 -28.03
N ARG A 336 23.86 49.47 -28.77
CA ARG A 336 22.42 49.18 -28.85
C ARG A 336 21.97 48.53 -27.54
N THR A 337 21.15 49.23 -26.76
CA THR A 337 20.39 48.63 -25.66
C THR A 337 19.39 47.62 -26.21
N THR A 338 19.81 46.36 -26.37
CA THR A 338 18.85 45.27 -26.52
C THR A 338 18.29 44.97 -25.13
N PRO A 339 16.96 45.04 -24.91
CA PRO A 339 16.37 44.54 -23.68
C PRO A 339 16.62 43.03 -23.66
N LYS A 340 17.58 42.59 -22.85
CA LYS A 340 17.78 41.16 -22.60
C LYS A 340 16.55 40.67 -21.84
N GLU A 341 15.84 39.69 -22.39
CA GLU A 341 14.79 38.97 -21.67
C GLU A 341 15.32 38.58 -20.28
N PRO A 342 14.50 38.71 -19.21
CA PRO A 342 14.96 38.43 -17.85
C PRO A 342 15.39 36.98 -17.77
N ILE A 343 16.70 36.76 -17.72
CA ILE A 343 17.28 35.51 -17.26
C ILE A 343 16.68 35.30 -15.86
N MET A 344 15.99 34.18 -15.68
CA MET A 344 15.48 33.76 -14.37
C MET A 344 16.57 33.97 -13.34
N THR A 345 16.37 34.96 -12.48
CA THR A 345 17.17 35.19 -11.29
C THR A 345 17.11 33.91 -10.48
N VAL A 346 18.25 33.23 -10.35
CA VAL A 346 18.44 32.31 -9.24
C VAL A 346 18.24 33.16 -7.99
N PRO A 347 17.33 32.80 -7.07
CA PRO A 347 17.10 33.60 -5.88
C PRO A 347 18.42 33.70 -5.10
N ALA A 348 18.75 34.90 -4.63
CA ALA A 348 19.80 35.09 -3.64
C ALA A 348 19.65 34.04 -2.53
N PRO A 349 20.75 33.45 -2.02
CA PRO A 349 20.66 32.48 -0.95
C PRO A 349 19.96 33.14 0.23
N ALA A 350 18.82 32.57 0.64
CA ALA A 350 18.18 32.96 1.88
C ALA A 350 19.22 32.87 3.01
N PRO A 351 19.18 33.78 4.00
CA PRO A 351 20.04 33.68 5.18
C PRO A 351 19.96 32.25 5.75
N PRO A 352 21.06 31.69 6.29
CA PRO A 352 21.08 30.33 6.80
C PRO A 352 19.94 30.17 7.80
N ILE A 353 18.92 29.42 7.39
CA ILE A 353 17.80 29.07 8.25
C ILE A 353 18.45 28.32 9.42
N PRO A 354 18.25 28.75 10.68
CA PRO A 354 18.76 28.01 11.82
C PRO A 354 18.31 26.55 11.68
N PRO A 355 19.15 25.55 12.02
CA PRO A 355 18.84 24.15 11.76
C PRO A 355 17.47 23.84 12.36
N THR A 356 16.46 23.79 11.49
CA THR A 356 15.14 23.30 11.85
C THR A 356 15.37 21.89 12.32
N PRO A 357 14.83 21.49 13.50
CA PRO A 357 15.00 20.13 13.98
C PRO A 357 14.63 19.19 12.85
N GLU A 358 15.56 18.31 12.52
CA GLU A 358 15.53 17.33 11.43
C GLU A 358 14.13 16.72 11.32
N VAL A 359 13.26 17.33 10.50
CA VAL A 359 11.99 16.72 10.15
C VAL A 359 12.36 15.64 9.18
N ALA A 360 12.57 14.43 9.72
CA ALA A 360 12.75 13.22 8.93
C ALA A 360 11.75 13.28 7.75
N PRO A 361 12.21 13.12 6.51
CA PRO A 361 11.35 13.27 5.34
C PRO A 361 10.11 12.42 5.59
N ALA A 362 8.93 13.04 5.53
CA ALA A 362 7.67 12.36 5.75
C ALA A 362 7.63 11.18 4.78
N GLU A 363 7.94 9.97 5.28
CA GLU A 363 7.84 8.75 4.49
C GLU A 363 6.39 8.72 4.00
N GLN A 364 6.21 8.86 2.68
CA GLN A 364 4.91 8.75 2.05
C GLN A 364 4.37 7.37 2.42
N GLN A 365 3.47 7.35 3.41
CA GLN A 365 2.93 6.11 3.93
C GLN A 365 2.17 5.41 2.80
N PRO A 366 2.39 4.09 2.59
CA PRO A 366 1.63 3.33 1.61
C PRO A 366 0.13 3.58 1.73
N PHE A 367 -0.62 3.60 0.62
CA PHE A 367 -2.07 3.83 0.59
C PHE A 367 -2.84 2.99 1.63
N VAL A 368 -2.43 1.73 1.80
CA VAL A 368 -3.02 0.83 2.82
C VAL A 368 -2.73 1.27 4.26
N ASP A 369 -1.56 1.88 4.53
CA ASP A 369 -1.28 2.48 5.85
C ASP A 369 -2.05 3.79 6.05
N ALA A 370 -2.36 4.54 4.99
CA ALA A 370 -3.28 5.67 5.08
C ALA A 370 -4.71 5.23 5.42
N LEU A 371 -5.19 4.13 4.81
CA LEU A 371 -6.55 3.62 5.00
C LEU A 371 -6.74 2.91 6.35
N PHE A 372 -5.75 2.12 6.79
CA PHE A 372 -5.84 1.29 7.98
C PHE A 372 -4.96 1.75 9.15
N GLY A 373 -3.94 2.56 8.95
CA GLY A 373 -2.88 2.82 9.95
C GLY A 373 -3.37 3.42 11.28
N ARG A 374 -4.48 4.17 11.27
CA ARG A 374 -5.11 4.68 12.50
C ARG A 374 -5.84 3.59 13.30
N ALA A 375 -6.46 2.62 12.63
CA ALA A 375 -7.29 1.59 13.27
C ALA A 375 -6.55 0.26 13.48
N TRP A 376 -5.60 -0.07 12.60
CA TRP A 376 -4.86 -1.33 12.52
C TRP A 376 -3.40 -1.11 12.04
N PRO A 377 -2.54 -0.52 12.91
CA PRO A 377 -1.14 -0.29 12.58
C PRO A 377 -0.35 -1.61 12.52
N GLU A 378 0.54 -1.77 11.54
CA GLU A 378 1.54 -2.84 11.51
C GLU A 378 2.74 -2.45 12.38
N ARG A 379 2.90 -3.05 13.56
CA ARG A 379 4.02 -2.75 14.48
C ARG A 379 4.96 -3.95 14.57
N GLY A 380 6.17 -3.82 14.03
CA GLY A 380 7.26 -4.78 14.25
C GLY A 380 7.10 -6.17 13.63
N ILE A 381 6.29 -6.32 12.58
CA ILE A 381 6.07 -7.62 11.92
C ILE A 381 7.21 -7.90 10.93
N THR A 382 7.95 -8.98 11.18
CA THR A 382 8.99 -9.51 10.29
C THR A 382 8.41 -10.40 9.20
N THR A 383 9.14 -10.57 8.09
CA THR A 383 8.76 -11.49 7.02
C THR A 383 8.72 -12.94 7.52
N ARG A 384 7.63 -13.65 7.24
CA ARG A 384 7.36 -15.02 7.70
C ARG A 384 7.14 -15.96 6.51
N PRO A 385 8.22 -16.40 5.83
CA PRO A 385 8.13 -17.27 4.66
C PRO A 385 7.55 -18.64 5.00
N ASP A 386 7.73 -19.10 6.23
CA ASP A 386 7.14 -20.31 6.80
C ASP A 386 5.61 -20.32 6.66
N LEU A 387 4.94 -19.24 7.05
CA LEU A 387 3.47 -19.14 6.98
C LEU A 387 2.95 -19.05 5.54
N LEU A 388 3.71 -18.40 4.65
CA LEU A 388 3.34 -18.30 3.23
C LEU A 388 3.43 -19.68 2.56
N LEU A 389 4.53 -20.40 2.77
CA LEU A 389 4.73 -21.74 2.20
C LEU A 389 3.77 -22.76 2.81
N ALA A 390 3.51 -22.70 4.12
CA ALA A 390 2.54 -23.57 4.78
C ALA A 390 1.11 -23.32 4.27
N SER A 391 0.70 -22.06 4.11
CA SER A 391 -0.61 -21.72 3.52
C SER A 391 -0.73 -22.22 2.07
N ALA A 392 0.33 -22.08 1.27
CA ALA A 392 0.37 -22.61 -0.10
C ALA A 392 0.31 -24.15 -0.13
N GLY A 393 1.01 -24.82 0.80
CA GLY A 393 0.96 -26.28 0.96
C GLY A 393 -0.43 -26.78 1.35
N ILE A 394 -1.13 -26.09 2.27
CA ILE A 394 -2.52 -26.42 2.63
C ILE A 394 -3.45 -26.19 1.43
N GLY A 395 -3.25 -25.12 0.68
CA GLY A 395 -3.96 -24.89 -0.59
C GLY A 395 -3.74 -26.02 -1.60
N LEU A 396 -2.52 -26.52 -1.74
CA LEU A 396 -2.22 -27.66 -2.61
C LEU A 396 -2.92 -28.95 -2.13
N VAL A 397 -2.92 -29.22 -0.83
CA VAL A 397 -3.65 -30.36 -0.25
C VAL A 397 -5.16 -30.22 -0.53
N ALA A 398 -5.72 -29.03 -0.33
CA ALA A 398 -7.12 -28.76 -0.62
C ALA A 398 -7.46 -28.90 -2.11
N ALA A 399 -6.58 -28.44 -3.00
CA ALA A 399 -6.70 -28.59 -4.45
C ALA A 399 -6.73 -30.06 -4.88
N LEU A 400 -5.98 -30.94 -4.20
CA LEU A 400 -5.94 -32.36 -4.53
C LEU A 400 -7.13 -33.13 -3.98
N ILE A 401 -7.60 -32.76 -2.77
CA ILE A 401 -8.55 -33.57 -2.01
C ILE A 401 -10.01 -33.13 -2.19
N LEU A 402 -10.31 -31.82 -2.27
CA LEU A 402 -11.69 -31.34 -2.18
C LEU A 402 -12.50 -31.46 -3.48
N PRO A 403 -11.94 -31.18 -4.67
CA PRO A 403 -12.74 -31.15 -5.90
C PRO A 403 -13.31 -32.51 -6.27
N TYR A 404 -14.58 -32.52 -6.71
CA TYR A 404 -15.34 -33.70 -7.12
C TYR A 404 -15.58 -34.75 -6.02
N GLN A 405 -15.28 -34.41 -4.77
CA GLN A 405 -15.42 -35.33 -3.63
C GLN A 405 -16.59 -34.89 -2.75
N LYS A 406 -17.38 -35.86 -2.30
CA LYS A 406 -18.43 -35.61 -1.30
C LYS A 406 -17.81 -35.20 0.04
N LEU A 407 -18.54 -34.40 0.83
CA LEU A 407 -18.11 -33.96 2.15
C LEU A 407 -17.83 -35.15 3.08
N GLY A 408 -16.62 -35.21 3.64
CA GLY A 408 -16.16 -36.33 4.45
C GLY A 408 -14.78 -36.10 5.07
N LEU A 409 -14.00 -37.17 5.23
CA LEU A 409 -12.69 -37.16 5.87
C LEU A 409 -11.72 -36.14 5.25
N GLY A 410 -11.71 -36.01 3.92
CA GLY A 410 -10.86 -35.06 3.21
C GLY A 410 -11.06 -33.61 3.63
N VAL A 411 -12.32 -33.18 3.79
CA VAL A 411 -12.68 -31.83 4.26
C VAL A 411 -12.22 -31.61 5.70
N LEU A 412 -12.41 -32.60 6.58
CA LEU A 412 -11.96 -32.53 7.97
C LEU A 412 -10.44 -32.34 8.04
N VAL A 413 -9.67 -33.10 7.26
CA VAL A 413 -8.20 -32.97 7.21
C VAL A 413 -7.81 -31.55 6.81
N VAL A 414 -8.42 -30.98 5.76
CA VAL A 414 -8.15 -29.60 5.34
C VAL A 414 -8.51 -28.60 6.43
N LEU A 415 -9.69 -28.72 7.07
CA LEU A 415 -10.10 -27.83 8.16
C LEU A 415 -9.14 -27.89 9.37
N LEU A 416 -8.66 -29.08 9.73
CA LEU A 416 -7.70 -29.27 10.81
C LEU A 416 -6.33 -28.68 10.48
N LEU A 417 -5.84 -28.86 9.24
CA LEU A 417 -4.59 -28.23 8.78
C LEU A 417 -4.70 -26.69 8.82
N CYS A 418 -5.80 -26.14 8.29
CA CYS A 418 -6.11 -24.71 8.35
C CYS A 418 -6.10 -24.19 9.79
N GLY A 419 -6.89 -24.82 10.67
CA GLY A 419 -7.01 -24.44 12.08
C GLY A 419 -5.68 -24.56 12.85
N SER A 420 -4.90 -25.60 12.58
CA SER A 420 -3.60 -25.84 13.22
C SER A 420 -2.57 -24.77 12.83
N LEU A 421 -2.49 -24.40 11.54
CA LEU A 421 -1.58 -23.34 11.10
C LEU A 421 -1.98 -21.98 11.66
N VAL A 422 -3.28 -21.65 11.66
CA VAL A 422 -3.80 -20.40 12.22
C VAL A 422 -3.53 -20.33 13.73
N LEU A 423 -3.71 -21.44 14.46
CA LEU A 423 -3.42 -21.49 15.88
C LEU A 423 -1.91 -21.40 16.17
N TYR A 424 -1.07 -22.04 15.36
CA TYR A 424 0.38 -21.93 15.43
C TYR A 424 0.84 -20.48 15.22
N ALA A 425 0.24 -19.77 14.25
CA ALA A 425 0.54 -18.38 13.94
C ALA A 425 0.04 -17.39 15.02
N SER A 426 -0.98 -17.76 15.79
CA SER A 426 -1.66 -16.87 16.74
C SER A 426 -0.75 -16.41 17.89
N VAL A 427 -0.69 -15.09 18.07
CA VAL A 427 -0.06 -14.46 19.25
C VAL A 427 -0.76 -14.88 20.55
N ARG A 428 -2.05 -15.24 20.47
CA ARG A 428 -2.90 -15.60 21.63
C ARG A 428 -3.08 -17.10 21.80
N LYS A 429 -2.21 -17.94 21.22
CA LYS A 429 -2.35 -19.41 21.23
C LYS A 429 -2.44 -20.08 22.61
N ARG A 430 -2.00 -19.42 23.69
CA ARG A 430 -2.10 -19.94 25.07
C ARG A 430 -3.26 -19.37 25.87
N ALA A 431 -4.04 -18.44 25.30
CA ALA A 431 -5.16 -17.85 26.02
C ALA A 431 -6.27 -18.91 26.22
N PRO A 432 -6.86 -19.03 27.42
CA PRO A 432 -7.86 -20.06 27.71
C PRO A 432 -9.07 -19.91 26.78
N TRP A 433 -9.51 -18.69 26.50
CA TRP A 433 -10.59 -18.40 25.55
C TRP A 433 -10.29 -18.94 24.15
N THR A 434 -9.08 -18.68 23.62
CA THR A 434 -8.65 -19.17 22.31
C THR A 434 -8.60 -20.70 22.27
N MET A 435 -8.13 -21.34 23.34
CA MET A 435 -8.13 -22.81 23.45
C MET A 435 -9.54 -23.40 23.50
N THR A 436 -10.45 -22.83 24.29
CA THR A 436 -11.84 -23.27 24.33
C THR A 436 -12.50 -23.17 22.95
N LEU A 437 -12.32 -22.03 22.26
CA LEU A 437 -12.87 -21.85 20.92
C LEU A 437 -12.24 -22.78 19.88
N ALA A 438 -10.94 -23.07 20.00
CA ALA A 438 -10.27 -24.03 19.12
C ALA A 438 -10.80 -25.46 19.30
N VAL A 439 -11.01 -25.90 20.55
CA VAL A 439 -11.59 -27.23 20.84
C VAL A 439 -13.00 -27.33 20.29
N VAL A 440 -13.84 -26.30 20.48
CA VAL A 440 -15.21 -26.28 19.95
C VAL A 440 -15.21 -26.24 18.42
N ALA A 441 -14.31 -25.49 17.79
CA ALA A 441 -14.15 -25.46 16.34
C ALA A 441 -13.74 -26.82 15.76
N ILE A 442 -12.83 -27.54 16.43
CA ILE A 442 -12.43 -28.91 16.06
C ILE A 442 -13.64 -29.86 16.17
N ALA A 443 -14.39 -29.78 17.26
CA ALA A 443 -15.60 -30.59 17.44
C ALA A 443 -16.66 -30.31 16.35
N LEU A 444 -16.86 -29.03 15.99
CA LEU A 444 -17.79 -28.65 14.91
C LEU A 444 -17.32 -29.16 13.55
N SER A 445 -16.02 -29.08 13.28
CA SER A 445 -15.43 -29.59 12.05
C SER A 445 -15.58 -31.12 11.94
N ALA A 446 -15.52 -31.84 13.06
CA ALA A 446 -15.72 -33.29 13.10
C ALA A 446 -17.14 -33.71 12.67
N LEU A 447 -18.14 -32.82 12.71
CA LEU A 447 -19.49 -33.11 12.20
C LEU A 447 -19.47 -33.48 10.71
N VAL A 448 -18.51 -32.99 9.94
CA VAL A 448 -18.35 -33.31 8.50
C VAL A 448 -18.01 -34.78 8.26
N VAL A 449 -17.50 -35.49 9.27
CA VAL A 449 -17.23 -36.94 9.21
C VAL A 449 -18.29 -37.74 9.98
N LEU A 450 -18.98 -37.12 10.93
CA LEU A 450 -20.02 -37.79 11.70
C LEU A 450 -21.38 -37.81 11.00
N ARG A 451 -21.68 -36.80 10.18
CA ARG A 451 -23.00 -36.58 9.57
C ARG A 451 -22.91 -36.32 8.08
N SER A 452 -23.81 -36.92 7.31
CA SER A 452 -23.95 -36.75 5.87
C SER A 452 -24.98 -35.67 5.51
N ALA A 453 -25.07 -34.63 6.35
CA ALA A 453 -26.00 -33.52 6.21
C ALA A 453 -25.25 -32.25 5.75
N GLU A 454 -25.44 -31.86 4.49
CA GLU A 454 -24.74 -30.71 3.89
C GLU A 454 -25.12 -29.39 4.59
N TRP A 455 -26.41 -29.19 4.88
CA TRP A 455 -26.91 -28.00 5.56
C TRP A 455 -26.27 -27.81 6.95
N LEU A 456 -26.01 -28.90 7.67
CA LEU A 456 -25.36 -28.87 8.98
C LEU A 456 -23.89 -28.47 8.83
N THR A 457 -23.22 -28.95 7.78
CA THR A 457 -21.83 -28.57 7.48
C THR A 457 -21.71 -27.07 7.21
N VAL A 458 -22.64 -26.48 6.45
CA VAL A 458 -22.66 -25.02 6.20
C VAL A 458 -22.77 -24.24 7.52
N ILE A 459 -23.69 -24.63 8.40
CA ILE A 459 -23.84 -23.99 9.72
C ILE A 459 -22.57 -24.17 10.55
N ALA A 460 -22.00 -25.38 10.60
CA ALA A 460 -20.80 -25.68 11.38
C ALA A 460 -19.57 -24.88 10.90
N VAL A 461 -19.37 -24.75 9.59
CA VAL A 461 -18.28 -23.95 9.00
C VAL A 461 -18.47 -22.46 9.29
N PHE A 462 -19.70 -21.95 9.14
CA PHE A 462 -20.01 -20.54 9.44
C PHE A 462 -19.74 -20.21 10.91
N VAL A 463 -20.26 -21.02 11.83
CA VAL A 463 -20.02 -20.86 13.27
C VAL A 463 -18.53 -20.98 13.58
N THR A 464 -17.82 -21.95 12.99
CA THR A 464 -16.37 -22.11 13.15
C THR A 464 -15.60 -20.87 12.71
N GLY A 465 -15.97 -20.24 11.59
CA GLY A 465 -15.39 -18.97 11.14
C GLY A 465 -15.58 -17.85 12.16
N LEU A 466 -16.77 -17.73 12.78
CA LEU A 466 -17.03 -16.78 13.86
C LEU A 466 -16.21 -17.08 15.12
N LEU A 467 -16.05 -18.36 15.48
CA LEU A 467 -15.22 -18.77 16.62
C LEU A 467 -13.75 -18.43 16.36
N VAL A 468 -13.20 -18.77 15.19
CA VAL A 468 -11.81 -18.48 14.83
C VAL A 468 -11.55 -16.98 14.85
N THR A 469 -12.35 -16.18 14.16
CA THR A 469 -12.16 -14.72 14.11
C THR A 469 -12.28 -14.05 15.50
N SER A 470 -13.21 -14.52 16.33
CA SER A 470 -13.34 -14.09 17.73
C SER A 470 -12.14 -14.51 18.59
N ALA A 471 -11.60 -15.71 18.37
CA ALA A 471 -10.44 -16.26 19.08
C ALA A 471 -9.15 -15.49 18.74
N LEU A 472 -8.98 -15.05 17.49
CA LEU A 472 -7.82 -14.28 17.05
C LEU A 472 -7.83 -12.85 17.61
N THR A 473 -9.00 -12.22 17.69
CA THR A 473 -9.14 -10.78 18.01
C THR A 473 -9.50 -10.47 19.46
N ASP A 474 -9.77 -11.49 20.30
CA ASP A 474 -10.28 -11.35 21.67
C ASP A 474 -11.57 -10.49 21.73
N ALA A 475 -12.50 -10.69 20.79
CA ALA A 475 -13.74 -9.93 20.73
C ALA A 475 -14.58 -10.12 22.02
N ARG A 476 -14.98 -8.99 22.65
CA ARG A 476 -15.78 -8.98 23.89
C ARG A 476 -17.22 -8.52 23.69
N GLY A 477 -17.44 -7.64 22.72
CA GLY A 477 -18.75 -7.08 22.38
C GLY A 477 -19.34 -7.64 21.09
N LEU A 478 -20.65 -7.48 20.88
CA LEU A 478 -21.32 -7.83 19.62
C LEU A 478 -20.70 -7.10 18.41
N LEU A 479 -20.49 -5.78 18.51
CA LEU A 479 -19.84 -5.00 17.46
C LEU A 479 -18.38 -5.42 17.24
N ALA A 480 -17.70 -5.83 18.30
CA ALA A 480 -16.33 -6.34 18.21
C ALA A 480 -16.29 -7.69 17.47
N MET A 481 -17.32 -8.54 17.61
CA MET A 481 -17.44 -9.80 16.86
C MET A 481 -17.68 -9.55 15.36
N PHE A 482 -18.54 -8.59 15.02
CA PHE A 482 -18.68 -8.15 13.62
C PHE A 482 -17.38 -7.54 13.08
N GLY A 483 -16.70 -6.71 13.88
CA GLY A 483 -15.38 -6.17 13.56
C GLY A 483 -14.32 -7.26 13.38
N ALA A 484 -14.40 -8.36 14.14
CA ALA A 484 -13.52 -9.52 14.00
C ALA A 484 -13.73 -10.24 12.66
N GLY A 485 -14.98 -10.52 12.29
CA GLY A 485 -15.30 -11.09 10.97
C GLY A 485 -14.86 -10.18 9.83
N ALA A 486 -15.16 -8.89 9.92
CA ALA A 486 -14.75 -7.89 8.92
C ALA A 486 -13.22 -7.77 8.82
N SER A 487 -12.50 -7.93 9.94
CA SER A 487 -11.03 -7.86 9.94
C SER A 487 -10.38 -9.00 9.15
N TRP A 488 -11.00 -10.18 9.12
CA TRP A 488 -10.49 -11.29 8.32
C TRP A 488 -10.60 -11.02 6.81
N VAL A 489 -11.73 -10.46 6.37
CA VAL A 489 -11.89 -10.01 4.98
C VAL A 489 -10.93 -8.86 4.66
N ALA A 490 -10.86 -7.86 5.55
CA ALA A 490 -9.97 -6.71 5.38
C ALA A 490 -8.47 -7.09 5.36
N ALA A 491 -8.09 -8.21 5.99
CA ALA A 491 -6.73 -8.73 5.97
C ALA A 491 -6.25 -9.07 4.54
N ALA A 492 -7.15 -9.39 3.61
CA ALA A 492 -6.81 -9.62 2.20
C ALA A 492 -6.13 -8.39 1.56
N VAL A 493 -6.55 -7.18 1.95
CA VAL A 493 -5.96 -5.92 1.47
C VAL A 493 -4.84 -5.46 2.40
N ARG A 494 -5.09 -5.50 3.71
CA ARG A 494 -4.15 -4.99 4.72
C ARG A 494 -2.85 -5.80 4.78
N GLY A 495 -2.87 -7.10 4.46
CA GLY A 495 -1.70 -7.96 4.44
C GLY A 495 -0.83 -7.87 3.19
N LEU A 496 -1.25 -7.15 2.13
CA LEU A 496 -0.51 -7.06 0.86
C LEU A 496 0.93 -6.52 1.00
N PRO A 497 1.24 -5.50 1.82
CA PRO A 497 2.62 -5.03 2.01
C PRO A 497 3.52 -6.10 2.63
N LEU A 498 3.03 -6.81 3.65
CA LEU A 498 3.78 -7.90 4.29
C LEU A 498 3.98 -9.06 3.31
N LEU A 499 2.96 -9.41 2.53
CA LEU A 499 3.06 -10.42 1.47
C LEU A 499 4.11 -10.03 0.43
N GLY A 500 4.10 -8.78 -0.03
CA GLY A 500 5.10 -8.25 -0.97
C GLY A 500 6.52 -8.31 -0.41
N ARG A 501 6.73 -7.91 0.86
CA ARG A 501 8.02 -8.01 1.55
C ARG A 501 8.48 -9.47 1.67
N THR A 502 7.57 -10.38 2.01
CA THR A 502 7.86 -11.82 2.20
C THR A 502 8.18 -12.52 0.88
N LEU A 503 7.42 -12.22 -0.19
CA LEU A 503 7.72 -12.70 -1.54
C LEU A 503 9.06 -12.18 -2.06
N GLY A 504 9.36 -10.90 -1.83
CA GLY A 504 10.65 -10.30 -2.20
C GLY A 504 11.84 -10.81 -1.36
N ALA A 505 11.59 -11.35 -0.17
CA ALA A 505 12.59 -12.08 0.60
C ALA A 505 12.79 -13.50 0.04
N LEU A 506 11.71 -14.18 -0.35
CA LEU A 506 11.76 -15.50 -1.00
C LEU A 506 12.48 -15.45 -2.35
N SER A 507 12.19 -14.45 -3.18
CA SER A 507 12.77 -14.34 -4.53
C SER A 507 14.26 -14.04 -4.53
N ARG A 508 14.80 -13.47 -3.44
CA ARG A 508 16.24 -13.27 -3.23
C ARG A 508 16.98 -14.56 -2.90
N VAL A 509 16.27 -15.62 -2.52
CA VAL A 509 16.86 -16.95 -2.33
C VAL A 509 16.94 -17.62 -3.70
N SER A 510 18.16 -17.78 -4.23
CA SER A 510 18.46 -18.32 -5.58
C SER A 510 17.98 -19.76 -5.84
N ILE A 511 17.33 -20.39 -4.88
CA ILE A 511 16.94 -21.81 -4.88
C ILE A 511 15.60 -22.03 -5.60
N LEU A 512 14.71 -21.02 -5.67
CA LEU A 512 13.35 -21.19 -6.20
C LEU A 512 13.35 -21.65 -7.68
N TRP A 513 14.18 -21.01 -8.53
CA TRP A 513 14.24 -21.33 -9.95
C TRP A 513 14.86 -22.71 -10.24
N PRO A 514 16.00 -23.10 -9.61
CA PRO A 514 16.48 -24.47 -9.65
C PRO A 514 15.45 -25.49 -9.21
N VAL A 515 14.72 -25.25 -8.11
CA VAL A 515 13.70 -26.20 -7.63
C VAL A 515 12.54 -26.34 -8.61
N VAL A 516 11.98 -25.23 -9.11
CA VAL A 516 10.92 -25.26 -10.12
C VAL A 516 11.39 -25.99 -11.37
N ARG A 517 12.58 -25.66 -11.88
CA ARG A 517 13.18 -26.34 -13.03
C ARG A 517 13.34 -27.84 -12.79
N THR A 518 13.87 -28.24 -11.64
CA THR A 518 14.03 -29.67 -11.29
C THR A 518 12.68 -30.36 -11.18
N VAL A 519 11.69 -29.76 -10.52
CA VAL A 519 10.32 -30.32 -10.42
C VAL A 519 9.69 -30.46 -11.81
N SER A 520 9.80 -29.46 -12.68
CA SER A 520 9.30 -29.53 -14.05
C SER A 520 9.97 -30.64 -14.86
N ILE A 521 11.31 -30.74 -14.79
CA ILE A 521 12.06 -31.80 -15.48
C ILE A 521 11.67 -33.18 -14.92
N SER A 522 11.56 -33.32 -13.59
CA SER A 522 11.12 -34.55 -12.93
C SER A 522 9.69 -34.92 -13.30
N LEU A 523 8.77 -33.95 -13.42
CA LEU A 523 7.39 -34.19 -13.83
C LEU A 523 7.32 -34.64 -15.29
N VAL A 524 8.06 -33.99 -16.19
CA VAL A 524 8.16 -34.38 -17.60
C VAL A 524 8.75 -35.79 -17.72
N ALA A 525 9.83 -36.07 -17.00
CA ALA A 525 10.41 -37.41 -16.95
C ALA A 525 9.41 -38.45 -16.40
N LEU A 526 8.69 -38.12 -15.32
CA LEU A 526 7.68 -39.00 -14.73
C LEU A 526 6.54 -39.30 -15.71
N VAL A 527 6.06 -38.31 -16.46
CA VAL A 527 5.01 -38.51 -17.48
C VAL A 527 5.51 -39.37 -18.63
N ILE A 528 6.70 -39.08 -19.16
CA ILE A 528 7.28 -39.82 -20.28
C ILE A 528 7.56 -41.28 -19.87
N PHE A 529 8.34 -41.48 -18.81
CA PHE A 529 8.72 -42.82 -18.37
C PHE A 529 7.54 -43.57 -17.73
N GLY A 530 6.72 -42.90 -16.93
CA GLY A 530 5.51 -43.49 -16.34
C GLY A 530 4.50 -43.92 -17.40
N GLY A 531 4.27 -43.11 -18.43
CA GLY A 531 3.42 -43.46 -19.57
C GLY A 531 3.99 -44.61 -20.41
N LEU A 532 5.31 -44.63 -20.63
CA LEU A 532 5.98 -45.71 -21.36
C LEU A 532 5.89 -47.05 -20.61
N PHE A 533 6.09 -47.04 -19.28
CA PHE A 533 5.96 -48.24 -18.46
C PHE A 533 4.51 -48.68 -18.28
N ALA A 534 3.57 -47.73 -18.15
CA ALA A 534 2.15 -48.02 -18.03
C ALA A 534 1.55 -48.61 -19.32
N SER A 535 2.10 -48.26 -20.49
CA SER A 535 1.70 -48.87 -21.77
C SER A 535 2.39 -50.21 -22.03
N GLY A 536 3.62 -50.38 -21.53
CA GLY A 536 4.40 -51.60 -21.71
C GLY A 536 4.05 -52.75 -20.76
N ASP A 537 3.53 -52.46 -19.56
CA ASP A 537 3.20 -53.47 -18.53
C ASP A 537 1.78 -53.28 -17.96
N ALA A 538 0.99 -54.34 -17.98
CA ALA A 538 -0.42 -54.30 -17.60
C ALA A 538 -0.64 -54.12 -16.08
N ILE A 539 0.26 -54.62 -15.24
CA ILE A 539 0.18 -54.48 -13.78
C ILE A 539 0.52 -53.03 -13.41
N PHE A 540 1.64 -52.52 -13.92
CA PHE A 540 2.05 -51.13 -13.74
C PHE A 540 1.02 -50.16 -14.35
N GLY A 541 0.44 -50.48 -15.50
CA GLY A 541 -0.65 -49.72 -16.12
C GLY A 541 -1.90 -49.66 -15.24
N SER A 542 -2.24 -50.73 -14.52
CA SER A 542 -3.37 -50.74 -13.58
C SER A 542 -3.11 -49.87 -12.34
N TRP A 543 -1.88 -49.88 -11.80
CA TRP A 543 -1.48 -49.01 -10.70
C TRP A 543 -1.39 -47.55 -11.13
N ALA A 544 -0.85 -47.28 -12.32
CA ALA A 544 -0.79 -45.95 -12.89
C ALA A 544 -2.19 -45.37 -13.11
N LYS A 545 -3.15 -46.15 -13.63
CA LYS A 545 -4.56 -45.73 -13.73
C LYS A 545 -5.25 -45.53 -12.38
N ALA A 546 -4.87 -46.29 -11.36
CA ALA A 546 -5.40 -46.11 -10.01
C ALA A 546 -4.78 -44.90 -9.28
N LEU A 547 -3.55 -44.51 -9.63
CA LEU A 547 -2.78 -43.46 -8.95
C LEU A 547 -2.79 -42.11 -9.69
N VAL A 548 -2.94 -42.12 -11.01
CA VAL A 548 -3.07 -40.93 -11.86
C VAL A 548 -4.55 -40.64 -12.04
N PRO A 549 -5.12 -39.64 -11.36
CA PRO A 549 -6.52 -39.25 -11.57
C PRO A 549 -6.72 -38.80 -13.02
N ASP A 550 -7.90 -39.06 -13.61
CA ASP A 550 -8.25 -38.55 -14.94
C ASP A 550 -8.11 -37.01 -14.95
N ILE A 551 -7.05 -36.53 -15.59
CA ILE A 551 -6.72 -35.10 -15.65
C ILE A 551 -7.54 -34.49 -16.78
N ASN A 552 -8.82 -34.21 -16.53
CA ASN A 552 -9.58 -33.31 -17.40
C ASN A 552 -9.10 -31.86 -17.17
N VAL A 553 -9.02 -31.05 -18.22
CA VAL A 553 -8.59 -29.64 -18.16
C VAL A 553 -9.47 -28.87 -17.18
N ASP A 554 -10.77 -29.11 -17.21
CA ASP A 554 -11.75 -28.52 -16.30
C ASP A 554 -11.48 -28.88 -14.84
N GLY A 555 -11.06 -30.13 -14.61
CA GLY A 555 -10.65 -30.61 -13.29
C GLY A 555 -9.41 -29.92 -12.76
N VAL A 556 -8.41 -29.68 -13.61
CA VAL A 556 -7.21 -28.93 -13.21
C VAL A 556 -7.57 -27.49 -12.82
N VAL A 557 -8.49 -26.87 -13.56
CA VAL A 557 -8.95 -25.50 -13.28
C VAL A 557 -9.65 -25.45 -11.92
N LEU A 558 -10.66 -26.28 -11.65
CA LEU A 558 -11.36 -26.29 -10.37
C LEU A 558 -10.41 -26.54 -9.19
N ARG A 559 -9.44 -27.44 -9.35
CA ARG A 559 -8.38 -27.71 -8.36
C ARG A 559 -7.51 -26.48 -8.10
N ALA A 560 -7.06 -25.79 -9.16
CA ALA A 560 -6.29 -24.57 -9.03
C ALA A 560 -7.06 -23.47 -8.31
N PHE A 561 -8.33 -23.22 -8.68
CA PHE A 561 -9.19 -22.24 -8.01
C PHE A 561 -9.38 -22.57 -6.53
N THR A 562 -9.69 -23.83 -6.22
CA THR A 562 -9.86 -24.30 -4.84
C THR A 562 -8.58 -24.10 -4.02
N GLY A 563 -7.42 -24.45 -4.57
CA GLY A 563 -6.14 -24.32 -3.89
C GLY A 563 -5.75 -22.86 -3.63
N VAL A 564 -5.90 -22.00 -4.63
CA VAL A 564 -5.61 -20.56 -4.49
C VAL A 564 -6.55 -19.92 -3.47
N PHE A 565 -7.85 -20.24 -3.53
CA PHE A 565 -8.84 -19.72 -2.61
C PHE A 565 -8.56 -20.13 -1.16
N VAL A 566 -8.33 -21.43 -0.91
CA VAL A 566 -8.01 -21.95 0.43
C VAL A 566 -6.68 -21.37 0.94
N ALA A 567 -5.62 -21.34 0.12
CA ALA A 567 -4.36 -20.72 0.51
C ALA A 567 -4.53 -19.25 0.88
N GLY A 568 -5.31 -18.50 0.12
CA GLY A 568 -5.63 -17.10 0.40
C GLY A 568 -6.38 -16.91 1.72
N MET A 569 -7.43 -17.71 1.96
CA MET A 569 -8.20 -17.67 3.21
C MET A 569 -7.35 -17.98 4.45
N VAL A 570 -6.50 -19.00 4.37
CA VAL A 570 -5.61 -19.38 5.47
C VAL A 570 -4.54 -18.31 5.70
N LEU A 571 -4.00 -17.74 4.62
CA LEU A 571 -2.99 -16.68 4.70
C LEU A 571 -3.56 -15.41 5.34
N THR A 572 -4.78 -15.00 4.99
CA THR A 572 -5.44 -13.85 5.63
C THR A 572 -5.79 -14.12 7.08
N ALA A 573 -6.21 -15.34 7.43
CA ALA A 573 -6.41 -15.74 8.83
C ALA A 573 -5.08 -15.71 9.61
N CYS A 574 -3.98 -16.19 9.02
CA CYS A 574 -2.65 -16.12 9.60
C CYS A 574 -2.18 -14.67 9.79
N TYR A 575 -2.50 -13.77 8.86
CA TYR A 575 -2.22 -12.33 9.02
C TYR A 575 -2.93 -11.74 10.24
N VAL A 576 -4.23 -12.04 10.41
CA VAL A 576 -4.98 -11.63 11.62
C VAL A 576 -4.38 -12.27 12.87
N ALA A 577 -3.88 -13.50 12.78
CA ALA A 577 -3.31 -14.23 13.90
C ALA A 577 -1.97 -13.62 14.39
N ILE A 578 -1.12 -13.14 13.48
CA ILE A 578 0.15 -12.48 13.81
C ILE A 578 -0.02 -11.01 14.18
N ASN A 579 -1.04 -10.34 13.65
CA ASN A 579 -1.32 -8.92 13.88
C ASN A 579 -2.81 -8.69 14.18
N PRO A 580 -3.34 -9.14 15.33
CA PRO A 580 -4.77 -9.02 15.61
C PRO A 580 -5.18 -7.56 15.85
N PRO A 581 -6.20 -7.04 15.15
CA PRO A 581 -6.69 -5.68 15.36
C PRO A 581 -7.39 -5.53 16.70
N ASN A 582 -7.37 -4.31 17.25
CA ASN A 582 -8.11 -3.96 18.47
C ASN A 582 -9.60 -3.72 18.16
N VAL A 583 -10.32 -4.78 17.79
CA VAL A 583 -11.76 -4.73 17.47
C VAL A 583 -12.62 -4.23 18.63
N ASN A 584 -12.15 -4.35 19.87
CA ASN A 584 -12.84 -3.84 21.05
C ASN A 584 -12.86 -2.30 21.14
N ARG A 585 -12.05 -1.59 20.35
CA ARG A 585 -12.13 -0.13 20.20
C ARG A 585 -13.21 0.31 19.22
N ILE A 586 -13.74 -0.60 18.41
CA ILE A 586 -14.89 -0.36 17.53
C ILE A 586 -16.13 -0.33 18.42
N ALA A 587 -16.28 0.76 19.15
CA ALA A 587 -17.48 1.10 19.89
C ALA A 587 -18.15 2.28 19.17
N LEU A 588 -19.48 2.21 19.03
CA LEU A 588 -20.25 3.41 18.69
C LEU A 588 -19.89 4.51 19.69
N PRO A 589 -19.78 5.79 19.27
CA PRO A 589 -19.63 6.91 20.19
C PRO A 589 -20.63 6.73 21.33
N ALA A 590 -20.19 6.94 22.57
CA ALA A 590 -21.09 6.89 23.71
C ALA A 590 -22.19 7.93 23.48
N GLY A 591 -23.31 7.49 22.90
CA GLY A 591 -24.44 8.37 22.63
C GLY A 591 -24.83 9.03 23.94
N LYS A 592 -25.16 10.33 23.90
CA LYS A 592 -25.67 11.03 25.07
C LYS A 592 -26.78 10.18 25.66
N ARG A 593 -26.58 9.74 26.90
CA ARG A 593 -27.62 9.02 27.64
C ARG A 593 -28.81 9.96 27.78
N VAL A 594 -29.98 9.36 27.75
CA VAL A 594 -31.23 10.09 27.95
C VAL A 594 -31.19 10.74 29.33
N THR A 595 -31.50 12.03 29.40
CA THR A 595 -31.55 12.77 30.67
C THR A 595 -32.86 12.56 31.41
N ARG A 596 -33.96 12.34 30.68
CA ARG A 596 -35.31 12.20 31.25
C ARG A 596 -35.80 10.75 31.15
N PRO A 597 -36.19 10.10 32.26
CA PRO A 597 -36.50 8.67 32.27
C PRO A 597 -37.63 8.27 31.31
N PHE A 598 -38.58 9.16 30.99
CA PHE A 598 -39.68 8.84 30.07
C PHE A 598 -39.25 8.56 28.63
N GLU A 599 -38.13 9.11 28.14
CA GLU A 599 -37.75 8.93 26.72
C GLU A 599 -37.36 7.48 26.38
N TRP A 600 -36.99 6.69 27.38
CA TRP A 600 -36.77 5.24 27.21
C TRP A 600 -37.88 4.40 27.86
N LEU A 601 -38.44 4.85 28.99
CA LEU A 601 -39.41 4.09 29.76
C LEU A 601 -40.76 3.98 29.03
N VAL A 602 -41.23 5.05 28.37
CA VAL A 602 -42.54 5.02 27.67
C VAL A 602 -42.53 4.08 26.47
N PRO A 603 -41.55 4.14 25.53
CA PRO A 603 -41.51 3.20 24.41
C PRO A 603 -41.36 1.74 24.86
N VAL A 604 -40.49 1.44 25.83
CA VAL A 604 -40.30 0.07 26.33
C VAL A 604 -41.52 -0.39 27.12
N GLY A 605 -42.11 0.49 27.92
CA GLY A 605 -43.35 0.23 28.65
C GLY A 605 -44.50 -0.10 27.72
N LEU A 606 -44.64 0.61 26.59
CA LEU A 606 -45.63 0.29 25.56
C LEU A 606 -45.42 -1.12 24.99
N VAL A 607 -44.17 -1.47 24.67
CA VAL A 607 -43.83 -2.83 24.21
C VAL A 607 -44.21 -3.87 25.27
N VAL A 608 -43.91 -3.63 26.55
CA VAL A 608 -44.32 -4.50 27.66
C VAL A 608 -45.83 -4.66 27.73
N VAL A 609 -46.60 -3.57 27.60
CA VAL A 609 -48.08 -3.62 27.62
C VAL A 609 -48.61 -4.44 26.44
N VAL A 610 -48.06 -4.27 25.24
CA VAL A 610 -48.45 -5.05 24.06
C VAL A 610 -48.13 -6.54 24.26
N PHE A 611 -46.95 -6.88 24.78
CA PHE A 611 -46.59 -8.25 25.10
C PHE A 611 -47.51 -8.85 26.19
N ALA A 612 -47.86 -8.07 27.22
CA ALA A 612 -48.77 -8.52 28.26
C ALA A 612 -50.18 -8.76 27.70
N ALA A 613 -50.71 -7.86 26.88
CA ALA A 613 -52.00 -8.03 26.21
C ALA A 613 -52.01 -9.26 25.31
N PHE A 614 -50.92 -9.50 24.57
CA PHE A 614 -50.76 -10.70 23.76
C PHE A 614 -50.74 -11.98 24.59
N VAL A 615 -49.99 -12.01 25.69
CA VAL A 615 -49.95 -13.16 26.62
C VAL A 615 -51.33 -13.42 27.22
N VAL A 616 -52.09 -12.38 27.58
CA VAL A 616 -53.48 -12.52 28.04
C VAL A 616 -54.37 -13.11 26.95
N ALA A 617 -54.27 -12.61 25.71
CA ALA A 617 -55.04 -13.14 24.58
C ALA A 617 -54.71 -14.61 24.26
N GLN A 618 -53.44 -15.01 24.41
CA GLN A 618 -53.03 -16.41 24.27
C GLN A 618 -53.56 -17.27 25.40
N ALA A 619 -53.51 -16.80 26.65
CA ALA A 619 -54.05 -17.51 27.80
C ALA A 619 -55.56 -17.72 27.67
N THR A 620 -56.32 -16.71 27.22
CA THR A 620 -57.76 -16.85 26.97
C THR A 620 -58.06 -17.81 25.83
N ALA A 621 -57.25 -17.80 24.76
CA ALA A 621 -57.38 -18.77 23.67
C ALA A 621 -57.11 -20.21 24.14
N MET A 622 -56.09 -20.43 24.99
CA MET A 622 -55.77 -21.74 25.56
C MET A 622 -56.87 -22.26 26.50
N TRP A 623 -57.44 -21.40 27.36
CA TRP A 623 -58.55 -21.81 28.25
C TRP A 623 -59.89 -21.96 27.53
N GLY A 624 -60.14 -21.18 26.48
CA GLY A 624 -61.40 -21.21 25.73
C GLY A 624 -61.57 -22.42 24.80
N GLY A 625 -60.49 -23.13 24.47
CA GLY A 625 -60.52 -24.31 23.60
C GLY A 625 -60.81 -24.00 22.12
N HIS A 626 -60.94 -25.07 21.34
CA HIS A 626 -61.09 -25.01 19.87
C HIS A 626 -62.31 -24.16 19.43
N ASP A 627 -63.43 -24.30 20.13
CA ASP A 627 -64.68 -23.58 19.82
C ASP A 627 -64.60 -22.08 20.09
N TYR A 628 -63.72 -21.64 21.00
CA TYR A 628 -63.53 -20.22 21.29
C TYR A 628 -62.73 -19.53 20.19
N VAL A 629 -61.64 -20.16 19.73
CA VAL A 629 -60.79 -19.64 18.65
C VAL A 629 -61.58 -19.55 17.34
N GLN A 630 -62.35 -20.59 17.01
CA GLN A 630 -63.17 -20.59 15.79
C GLN A 630 -64.27 -19.53 15.81
N ARG A 631 -64.95 -19.33 16.95
CA ARG A 631 -65.99 -18.28 17.09
C ARG A 631 -65.44 -16.86 17.04
N THR A 632 -64.23 -16.64 17.51
CA THR A 632 -63.63 -15.29 17.58
C THR A 632 -62.86 -14.91 16.32
N THR A 633 -62.16 -15.86 15.70
CA THR A 633 -61.28 -15.58 14.54
C THR A 633 -61.86 -16.05 13.20
N GLY A 634 -62.85 -16.94 13.21
CA GLY A 634 -63.36 -17.58 11.99
C GLY A 634 -62.41 -18.61 11.37
N LEU A 635 -61.20 -18.79 11.91
CA LEU A 635 -60.21 -19.75 11.43
C LEU A 635 -60.44 -21.13 12.05
N THR A 636 -60.12 -22.18 11.29
CA THR A 636 -59.97 -23.51 11.89
C THR A 636 -58.78 -23.51 12.84
N TYR A 637 -58.78 -24.39 13.83
CA TYR A 637 -57.67 -24.49 14.77
C TYR A 637 -56.33 -24.78 14.07
N ALA A 638 -56.37 -25.55 12.98
CA ALA A 638 -55.20 -25.79 12.14
C ALA A 638 -54.71 -24.50 11.47
N ASP A 639 -55.58 -23.73 10.81
CA ASP A 639 -55.19 -22.48 10.14
C ASP A 639 -54.68 -21.41 11.14
N TYR A 640 -55.27 -21.37 12.34
CA TYR A 640 -54.83 -20.49 13.43
C TYR A 640 -53.41 -20.79 13.92
N VAL A 641 -53.02 -22.07 13.96
CA VAL A 641 -51.68 -22.50 14.41
C VAL A 641 -50.61 -22.21 13.34
N HIS A 642 -50.99 -22.17 12.06
CA HIS A 642 -50.07 -21.90 10.96
C HIS A 642 -49.78 -20.41 10.79
N GLN A 643 -50.79 -19.55 11.01
CA GLN A 643 -50.63 -18.10 10.84
C GLN A 643 -49.83 -17.47 11.98
N GLY A 644 -48.91 -16.57 11.62
CA GLY A 644 -48.20 -15.72 12.57
C GLY A 644 -47.05 -16.39 13.33
N PHE A 645 -46.72 -17.67 13.08
CA PHE A 645 -45.58 -18.33 13.74
C PHE A 645 -44.26 -17.53 13.58
N GLY A 646 -43.90 -17.17 12.35
CA GLY A 646 -42.68 -16.38 12.11
C GLY A 646 -42.71 -14.99 12.75
N GLN A 647 -43.91 -14.43 13.00
CA GLN A 647 -44.07 -13.16 13.70
C GLN A 647 -43.75 -13.29 15.19
N LEU A 648 -44.00 -14.45 15.81
CA LEU A 648 -43.65 -14.70 17.21
C LEU A 648 -42.12 -14.78 17.40
N THR A 649 -41.43 -15.52 16.54
CA THR A 649 -39.96 -15.54 16.53
C THR A 649 -39.38 -14.14 16.28
N ALA A 650 -39.96 -13.37 15.35
CA ALA A 650 -39.57 -11.99 15.12
C ALA A 650 -39.80 -11.10 16.35
N ALA A 651 -40.91 -11.30 17.07
CA ALA A 651 -41.21 -10.58 18.31
C ALA A 651 -40.19 -10.91 19.40
N THR A 652 -39.82 -12.18 19.60
CA THR A 652 -38.77 -12.61 20.54
C THR A 652 -37.43 -11.93 20.21
N PHE A 653 -37.03 -11.93 18.94
CA PHE A 653 -35.81 -11.27 18.48
C PHE A 653 -35.87 -9.75 18.69
N LEU A 654 -36.99 -9.10 18.33
CA LEU A 654 -37.20 -7.67 18.53
C LEU A 654 -37.19 -7.29 20.02
N ALA A 655 -37.66 -8.17 20.92
CA ALA A 655 -37.55 -7.96 22.36
C ALA A 655 -36.08 -7.88 22.81
N LEU A 656 -35.23 -8.81 22.34
CA LEU A 656 -33.77 -8.77 22.59
C LEU A 656 -33.14 -7.48 22.04
N VAL A 657 -33.49 -7.07 20.82
CA VAL A 657 -33.02 -5.81 20.21
C VAL A 657 -33.48 -4.60 21.02
N THR A 658 -34.73 -4.60 21.47
CA THR A 658 -35.32 -3.53 22.28
C THR A 658 -34.57 -3.38 23.60
N VAL A 659 -34.31 -4.49 24.30
CA VAL A 659 -33.50 -4.49 25.52
C VAL A 659 -32.07 -4.02 25.24
N ALA A 660 -31.45 -4.46 24.14
CA ALA A 660 -30.09 -4.07 23.78
C ALA A 660 -29.97 -2.55 23.51
N ILE A 661 -30.91 -1.96 22.75
CA ILE A 661 -30.94 -0.53 22.44
C ILE A 661 -31.28 0.29 23.68
N ALA A 662 -32.37 -0.04 24.36
CA ALA A 662 -32.85 0.72 25.51
C ALA A 662 -31.80 0.72 26.64
N SER A 663 -31.12 -0.40 26.87
CA SER A 663 -30.11 -0.49 27.93
C SER A 663 -28.79 0.24 27.65
N ARG A 664 -28.54 0.64 26.40
CA ARG A 664 -27.44 1.56 26.05
C ARG A 664 -27.80 3.01 26.32
N LYS A 665 -29.08 3.38 26.15
CA LYS A 665 -29.57 4.76 26.31
C LYS A 665 -30.01 5.11 27.74
N ALA A 666 -30.43 4.13 28.52
CA ALA A 666 -31.03 4.36 29.84
C ALA A 666 -29.98 4.83 30.90
N PRO A 667 -30.34 5.79 31.78
CA PRO A 667 -29.44 6.39 32.79
C PRO A 667 -29.06 5.37 33.90
N LYS A 668 -27.86 5.44 34.47
CA LYS A 668 -27.38 4.42 35.46
C LYS A 668 -26.88 5.06 36.75
N ASP A 669 -27.22 6.32 36.98
CA ASP A 669 -26.52 7.16 37.94
C ASP A 669 -27.07 6.95 39.35
N THR A 670 -28.34 6.54 39.48
CA THR A 670 -28.97 6.24 40.78
C THR A 670 -29.35 4.76 40.93
N PRO A 671 -29.36 4.22 42.17
CA PRO A 671 -29.80 2.85 42.44
C PRO A 671 -31.28 2.62 42.11
N SER A 672 -32.13 3.65 42.23
CA SER A 672 -33.55 3.59 41.86
C SER A 672 -33.74 3.45 40.34
N GLU A 673 -32.98 4.18 39.52
CA GLU A 673 -33.01 4.03 38.06
C GLU A 673 -32.55 2.64 37.61
N GLN A 674 -31.50 2.11 38.26
CA GLN A 674 -31.05 0.74 37.98
C GLN A 674 -32.11 -0.29 38.39
N PHE A 675 -32.83 -0.06 39.48
CA PHE A 675 -33.94 -0.93 39.89
C PHE A 675 -35.09 -0.91 38.88
N VAL A 676 -35.54 0.29 38.45
CA VAL A 676 -36.59 0.43 37.42
C VAL A 676 -36.21 -0.27 36.13
N GLN A 677 -34.95 -0.15 35.67
CA GLN A 677 -34.47 -0.88 34.50
C GLN A 677 -34.53 -2.40 34.68
N ARG A 678 -34.16 -2.92 35.86
CA ARG A 678 -34.23 -4.35 36.14
C ARG A 678 -35.66 -4.85 36.07
N VAL A 679 -36.60 -4.13 36.67
CA VAL A 679 -38.02 -4.50 36.67
C VAL A 679 -38.59 -4.48 35.26
N VAL A 680 -38.39 -3.38 34.52
CA VAL A 680 -38.98 -3.21 33.17
C VAL A 680 -38.38 -4.18 32.16
N PHE A 681 -37.05 -4.30 32.08
CA PHE A 681 -36.42 -5.26 31.17
C PHE A 681 -36.64 -6.71 31.63
N GLY A 682 -36.67 -6.96 32.93
CA GLY A 682 -36.99 -8.27 33.49
C GLY A 682 -38.41 -8.69 33.10
N LEU A 683 -39.39 -7.81 33.22
CA LEU A 683 -40.78 -8.06 32.82
C LEU A 683 -40.89 -8.30 31.31
N LEU A 684 -40.23 -7.49 30.47
CA LEU A 684 -40.19 -7.73 29.03
C LEU A 684 -39.59 -9.09 28.69
N CYS A 685 -38.46 -9.47 29.29
CA CYS A 685 -37.83 -10.76 29.08
C CYS A 685 -38.72 -11.93 29.54
N MET A 686 -39.38 -11.80 30.69
CA MET A 686 -40.30 -12.83 31.20
C MET A 686 -41.52 -13.01 30.28
N LEU A 687 -42.13 -11.91 29.82
CA LEU A 687 -43.23 -11.98 28.86
C LEU A 687 -42.78 -12.58 27.53
N ALA A 688 -41.60 -12.19 27.03
CA ALA A 688 -41.02 -12.78 25.82
C ALA A 688 -40.73 -14.28 25.97
N LEU A 689 -40.32 -14.76 27.16
CA LEU A 689 -40.18 -16.20 27.43
C LEU A 689 -41.53 -16.95 27.38
N VAL A 690 -42.62 -16.31 27.82
CA VAL A 690 -43.96 -16.87 27.65
C VAL A 690 -44.35 -16.93 26.17
N VAL A 691 -43.97 -15.93 25.38
CA VAL A 691 -44.16 -15.93 23.92
C VAL A 691 -43.37 -17.06 23.26
N VAL A 692 -42.10 -17.26 23.63
CA VAL A 692 -41.27 -18.41 23.19
C VAL A 692 -41.97 -19.73 23.50
N ALA A 693 -42.44 -19.92 24.74
CA ALA A 693 -43.15 -21.14 25.14
C ALA A 693 -44.44 -21.35 24.33
N SER A 694 -45.18 -20.28 24.05
CA SER A 694 -46.37 -20.31 23.20
C SER A 694 -46.03 -20.67 21.75
N ALA A 695 -44.95 -20.11 21.19
CA ALA A 695 -44.49 -20.42 19.84
C ALA A 695 -44.10 -21.90 19.69
N LEU A 696 -43.34 -22.44 20.65
CA LEU A 696 -42.97 -23.86 20.69
C LEU A 696 -44.20 -24.78 20.84
N PHE A 697 -45.17 -24.40 21.67
CA PHE A 697 -46.42 -25.15 21.81
C PHE A 697 -47.20 -25.19 20.49
N ARG A 698 -47.33 -24.03 19.81
CA ARG A 698 -47.97 -23.95 18.49
C ARG A 698 -47.26 -24.83 17.46
N MET A 699 -45.93 -24.77 17.41
CA MET A 699 -45.15 -25.58 16.49
C MET A 699 -45.30 -27.08 16.78
N ASN A 700 -45.34 -27.50 18.04
CA ASN A 700 -45.58 -28.89 18.41
C ASN A 700 -46.97 -29.38 17.94
N VAL A 701 -48.04 -28.60 18.16
CA VAL A 701 -49.39 -28.93 17.68
C VAL A 701 -49.43 -29.02 16.15
N TYR A 702 -48.76 -28.08 15.46
CA TYR A 702 -48.59 -28.10 14.02
C TYR A 702 -47.93 -29.41 13.55
N GLN A 703 -46.80 -29.77 14.16
CA GLN A 703 -46.00 -30.94 13.80
C GLN A 703 -46.80 -32.24 13.98
N GLN A 704 -47.63 -32.33 15.02
CA GLN A 704 -48.51 -33.49 15.21
C GLN A 704 -49.58 -33.60 14.10
N ALA A 705 -50.16 -32.46 13.70
CA ALA A 705 -51.19 -32.43 12.66
C ALA A 705 -50.64 -32.72 11.25
N TYR A 706 -49.49 -32.15 10.89
CA TYR A 706 -48.95 -32.16 9.52
C TYR A 706 -47.62 -32.91 9.35
N GLY A 707 -47.12 -33.58 10.38
CA GLY A 707 -45.85 -34.29 10.37
C GLY A 707 -44.64 -33.43 10.75
N PHE A 708 -43.51 -34.07 10.97
CA PHE A 708 -42.26 -33.41 11.39
C PHE A 708 -41.40 -33.12 10.16
N THR A 709 -40.72 -31.96 10.15
CA THR A 709 -39.70 -31.65 9.13
C THR A 709 -38.45 -31.08 9.78
N VAL A 710 -37.29 -31.25 9.15
CA VAL A 710 -35.99 -30.71 9.61
C VAL A 710 -36.07 -29.20 9.80
N LEU A 711 -36.73 -28.48 8.89
CA LEU A 711 -36.90 -27.03 9.00
C LEU A 711 -37.71 -26.64 10.24
N ARG A 712 -38.80 -27.36 10.56
CA ARG A 712 -39.63 -27.09 11.75
C ARG A 712 -38.84 -27.36 13.03
N VAL A 713 -38.07 -28.44 13.08
CA VAL A 713 -37.20 -28.76 14.22
C VAL A 713 -36.08 -27.72 14.38
N LEU A 714 -35.47 -27.28 13.28
CA LEU A 714 -34.43 -26.25 13.31
C LEU A 714 -34.99 -24.92 13.84
N VAL A 715 -36.23 -24.61 13.47
CA VAL A 715 -36.98 -23.46 13.97
C VAL A 715 -37.23 -23.57 15.48
N ASP A 716 -37.63 -24.73 16.00
CA ASP A 716 -37.78 -24.95 17.45
C ASP A 716 -36.46 -24.75 18.20
N VAL A 717 -35.37 -25.30 17.65
CA VAL A 717 -34.03 -25.16 18.22
C VAL A 717 -33.57 -23.69 18.21
N PHE A 718 -33.87 -22.95 17.14
CA PHE A 718 -33.58 -21.52 17.05
C PHE A 718 -34.42 -20.69 18.04
N GLU A 719 -35.70 -20.99 18.19
CA GLU A 719 -36.58 -20.31 19.16
C GLU A 719 -36.12 -20.60 20.60
N LEU A 720 -35.73 -21.84 20.90
CA LEU A 720 -35.11 -22.22 22.18
C LEU A 720 -33.81 -21.46 22.43
N TRP A 721 -32.99 -21.24 21.40
CA TRP A 721 -31.78 -20.43 21.52
C TRP A 721 -32.09 -18.97 21.83
N LEU A 722 -33.08 -18.36 21.16
CA LEU A 722 -33.53 -17.01 21.50
C LEU A 722 -34.05 -16.92 22.95
N GLY A 723 -34.79 -17.94 23.40
CA GLY A 723 -35.20 -18.10 24.79
C GLY A 723 -34.00 -18.16 25.75
N LEU A 724 -32.97 -18.95 25.42
CA LEU A 724 -31.72 -19.01 26.19
C LEU A 724 -31.01 -17.64 26.24
N LEU A 725 -31.00 -16.88 25.14
CA LEU A 725 -30.46 -15.53 25.14
C LEU A 725 -31.25 -14.58 26.05
N LEU A 726 -32.59 -14.69 26.09
CA LEU A 726 -33.43 -13.94 27.04
C LEU A 726 -33.09 -14.31 28.49
N VAL A 727 -32.87 -15.58 28.78
CA VAL A 727 -32.42 -16.05 30.10
C VAL A 727 -31.05 -15.46 30.45
N PHE A 728 -30.10 -15.46 29.52
CA PHE A 728 -28.80 -14.82 29.75
C PHE A 728 -28.94 -13.32 30.02
N VAL A 729 -29.81 -12.62 29.28
CA VAL A 729 -30.10 -11.21 29.53
C VAL A 729 -30.71 -11.00 30.92
N LEU A 730 -31.62 -11.86 31.36
CA LEU A 730 -32.21 -11.83 32.69
C LEU A 730 -31.14 -12.03 33.78
N ILE A 731 -30.26 -13.03 33.63
CA ILE A 731 -29.13 -13.28 34.55
C ILE A 731 -28.18 -12.09 34.60
N ALA A 732 -27.86 -11.49 33.45
CA ALA A 732 -27.00 -10.31 33.38
C ALA A 732 -27.61 -9.10 34.12
N ARG A 733 -28.94 -8.95 34.11
CA ARG A 733 -29.64 -7.91 34.88
C ARG A 733 -29.59 -8.17 36.38
N ILE A 734 -29.70 -9.43 36.80
CA ILE A 734 -29.60 -9.83 38.21
C ILE A 734 -28.16 -9.65 38.73
N ARG A 735 -27.16 -10.08 37.95
CA ARG A 735 -25.73 -10.04 38.33
C ARG A 735 -25.03 -8.69 38.09
N LEU A 736 -25.72 -7.70 37.52
CA LEU A 736 -25.18 -6.37 37.20
C LEU A 736 -23.95 -6.37 36.27
N SER A 737 -23.70 -7.47 35.57
CA SER A 737 -22.58 -7.63 34.64
C SER A 737 -23.10 -8.17 33.31
N GLY A 738 -22.81 -7.45 32.22
CA GLY A 738 -23.28 -7.79 30.88
C GLY A 738 -22.17 -7.94 29.83
N SER A 739 -20.90 -7.86 30.21
CA SER A 739 -19.76 -7.98 29.29
C SER A 739 -19.53 -9.41 28.78
N TRP A 740 -20.04 -10.42 29.51
CA TRP A 740 -19.92 -11.84 29.16
C TRP A 740 -20.99 -12.30 28.16
N LEU A 741 -22.10 -11.54 28.02
CA LEU A 741 -23.26 -11.90 27.20
C LEU A 741 -22.91 -12.29 25.75
N PRO A 742 -22.16 -11.49 24.98
CA PRO A 742 -21.87 -11.81 23.58
C PRO A 742 -21.04 -13.11 23.44
N ARG A 743 -20.12 -13.34 24.37
CA ARG A 743 -19.29 -14.55 24.41
C ARG A 743 -20.10 -15.79 24.75
N ALA A 744 -21.01 -15.68 25.73
CA ALA A 744 -21.92 -16.76 26.05
C ALA A 744 -22.90 -17.05 24.92
N ALA A 745 -23.38 -16.03 24.20
CA ALA A 745 -24.24 -16.20 23.04
C ALA A 745 -23.53 -16.92 21.88
N LEU A 746 -22.28 -16.56 21.59
CA LEU A 746 -21.48 -17.25 20.57
C LEU A 746 -21.18 -18.70 20.97
N LEU A 747 -20.77 -18.93 22.22
CA LEU A 747 -20.49 -20.27 22.71
C LEU A 747 -21.75 -21.13 22.76
N SER A 748 -22.91 -20.58 23.18
CA SER A 748 -24.16 -21.32 23.19
C SER A 748 -24.64 -21.67 21.80
N ALA A 749 -24.47 -20.78 20.80
CA ALA A 749 -24.76 -21.09 19.40
C ALA A 749 -23.89 -22.25 18.90
N ALA A 750 -22.61 -22.27 19.25
CA ALA A 750 -21.69 -23.35 18.86
C ALA A 750 -22.03 -24.69 19.53
N VAL A 751 -22.32 -24.67 20.84
CA VAL A 751 -22.78 -25.86 21.58
C VAL A 751 -24.10 -26.38 21.02
N LEU A 752 -25.01 -25.48 20.63
CA LEU A 752 -26.28 -25.86 20.03
C LEU A 752 -26.09 -26.50 18.65
N ALA A 753 -25.25 -25.93 17.79
CA ALA A 753 -24.91 -26.52 16.50
C ALA A 753 -24.27 -27.92 16.66
N LEU A 754 -23.39 -28.10 17.65
CA LEU A 754 -22.88 -29.42 18.04
C LEU A 754 -23.99 -30.36 18.51
N GLY A 755 -24.89 -29.88 19.37
CA GLY A 755 -26.02 -30.64 19.88
C GLY A 755 -26.94 -31.13 18.76
N ILE A 756 -27.26 -30.27 17.79
CA ILE A 756 -28.01 -30.63 16.58
C ILE A 756 -27.26 -31.73 15.83
N GLY A 757 -25.97 -31.55 15.57
CA GLY A 757 -25.17 -32.55 14.87
C GLY A 757 -25.12 -33.90 15.59
N VAL A 758 -25.00 -33.92 16.91
CA VAL A 758 -25.00 -35.17 17.69
C VAL A 758 -26.38 -35.82 17.69
N ALA A 759 -27.45 -35.04 17.80
CA ALA A 759 -28.83 -35.55 17.90
C ALA A 759 -29.35 -36.26 16.64
N ASN A 760 -28.71 -36.07 15.48
CA ASN A 760 -29.17 -36.57 14.18
C ASN A 760 -30.61 -36.16 13.85
N PRO A 761 -30.85 -34.87 13.52
CA PRO A 761 -32.19 -34.35 13.28
C PRO A 761 -32.90 -35.08 12.14
N GLU A 762 -32.20 -35.55 11.11
CA GLU A 762 -32.83 -36.24 9.98
C GLU A 762 -33.37 -37.61 10.40
N ALA A 763 -32.57 -38.41 11.12
CA ALA A 763 -33.05 -39.66 11.70
C ALA A 763 -34.16 -39.45 12.74
N TRP A 764 -34.05 -38.40 13.56
CA TRP A 764 -35.08 -38.09 14.56
C TRP A 764 -36.42 -37.71 13.90
N VAL A 765 -36.37 -36.89 12.85
CA VAL A 765 -37.56 -36.51 12.06
C VAL A 765 -38.13 -37.74 11.35
N ALA A 766 -37.29 -38.61 10.79
CA ALA A 766 -37.75 -39.86 10.20
C ALA A 766 -38.49 -40.72 11.23
N GLN A 767 -37.89 -40.94 12.41
CA GLN A 767 -38.50 -41.72 13.48
C GLN A 767 -39.88 -41.17 13.86
N ARG A 768 -40.00 -39.85 14.08
CA ARG A 768 -41.30 -39.26 14.50
C ARG A 768 -42.38 -39.33 13.44
N ASN A 769 -42.03 -39.25 12.17
CA ASN A 769 -43.01 -39.46 11.10
C ASN A 769 -43.41 -40.94 10.97
N ILE A 770 -42.48 -41.87 11.23
CA ILE A 770 -42.76 -43.31 11.26
C ILE A 770 -43.65 -43.66 12.45
N ASP A 771 -43.35 -43.15 13.65
CA ASP A 771 -44.19 -43.33 14.83
C ASP A 771 -45.63 -42.82 14.55
N ARG A 772 -45.75 -41.63 13.96
CA ARG A 772 -47.04 -41.06 13.55
C ARG A 772 -47.75 -41.92 12.50
N PHE A 773 -47.01 -42.55 11.60
CA PHE A 773 -47.58 -43.47 10.61
C PHE A 773 -48.17 -44.70 11.31
N HIS A 774 -47.47 -45.30 12.27
CA HIS A 774 -48.00 -46.41 13.07
C HIS A 774 -49.27 -46.01 13.85
N ASP A 775 -49.36 -44.75 14.31
CA ASP A 775 -50.54 -44.26 15.03
C ASP A 775 -51.72 -43.86 14.13
N THR A 776 -51.47 -43.35 12.93
CA THR A 776 -52.49 -42.66 12.10
C THR A 776 -52.71 -43.25 10.71
N GLY A 777 -51.83 -44.16 10.25
CA GLY A 777 -51.80 -44.68 8.88
C GLY A 777 -51.42 -43.62 7.82
N LYS A 778 -50.87 -42.47 8.22
CA LYS A 778 -50.50 -41.38 7.29
C LYS A 778 -48.99 -41.21 7.22
N LEU A 779 -48.42 -41.51 6.06
CA LEU A 779 -47.00 -41.33 5.77
C LEU A 779 -46.78 -40.28 4.67
N ASP A 780 -45.84 -39.37 4.89
CA ASP A 780 -45.32 -38.50 3.82
C ASP A 780 -44.05 -39.12 3.23
N ALA A 781 -44.25 -40.10 2.34
CA ALA A 781 -43.16 -40.84 1.69
C ALA A 781 -42.29 -39.93 0.81
N VAL A 782 -42.88 -38.90 0.20
CA VAL A 782 -42.17 -37.91 -0.64
C VAL A 782 -41.19 -37.11 0.21
N TYR A 783 -41.63 -36.66 1.39
CA TYR A 783 -40.75 -35.97 2.32
C TYR A 783 -39.65 -36.87 2.88
N LEU A 784 -39.97 -38.12 3.29
CA LEU A 784 -38.95 -39.06 3.78
C LEU A 784 -37.86 -39.36 2.75
N LYS A 785 -38.21 -39.41 1.46
CA LYS A 785 -37.24 -39.56 0.36
C LYS A 785 -36.29 -38.37 0.22
N SER A 786 -36.68 -37.19 0.68
CA SER A 786 -35.83 -35.97 0.63
C SER A 786 -34.81 -35.87 1.76
N LEU A 787 -34.89 -36.74 2.77
CA LEU A 787 -33.92 -36.80 3.86
C LEU A 787 -32.60 -37.41 3.36
N GLY A 788 -31.48 -37.00 3.97
CA GLY A 788 -30.15 -37.50 3.61
C GLY A 788 -29.85 -38.89 4.18
N ASP A 789 -28.64 -39.37 3.92
CA ASP A 789 -28.21 -40.74 4.24
C ASP A 789 -28.27 -41.05 5.76
N ASP A 790 -28.20 -40.02 6.61
CA ASP A 790 -28.29 -40.16 8.07
C ASP A 790 -29.66 -40.70 8.56
N ALA A 791 -30.73 -40.58 7.75
CA ALA A 791 -32.06 -41.09 8.06
C ALA A 791 -32.30 -42.54 7.57
N THR A 792 -31.47 -43.04 6.66
CA THR A 792 -31.64 -44.35 6.00
C THR A 792 -31.77 -45.51 6.98
N PRO A 793 -30.93 -45.66 8.02
CA PRO A 793 -31.05 -46.77 8.96
C PRO A 793 -32.40 -46.76 9.72
N THR A 794 -32.88 -45.57 10.08
CA THR A 794 -34.15 -45.40 10.77
C THR A 794 -35.32 -45.79 9.88
N ILE A 795 -35.33 -45.29 8.63
CA ILE A 795 -36.37 -45.62 7.65
C ILE A 795 -36.41 -47.14 7.37
N MET A 796 -35.25 -47.76 7.24
CA MET A 796 -35.13 -49.21 6.99
C MET A 796 -35.67 -50.05 8.15
N SER A 797 -35.37 -49.65 9.39
CA SER A 797 -35.80 -50.40 10.58
C SER A 797 -37.25 -50.15 11.00
N GLY A 798 -37.80 -48.97 10.66
CA GLY A 798 -39.09 -48.51 11.17
C GLY A 798 -40.28 -48.73 10.24
N LEU A 799 -40.05 -48.95 8.94
CA LEU A 799 -41.10 -49.20 7.94
C LEU A 799 -41.06 -50.63 7.38
N PRO A 800 -42.18 -51.12 6.82
CA PRO A 800 -42.19 -52.35 6.02
C PRO A 800 -41.15 -52.30 4.89
N GLN A 801 -40.49 -53.43 4.61
CA GLN A 801 -39.35 -53.49 3.67
C GLN A 801 -39.69 -53.04 2.25
N ASP A 802 -40.90 -53.34 1.77
CA ASP A 802 -41.42 -52.91 0.47
C ASP A 802 -41.57 -51.39 0.38
N LEU A 803 -42.08 -50.75 1.43
CA LEU A 803 -42.22 -49.30 1.50
C LEU A 803 -40.86 -48.60 1.70
N ALA A 804 -40.02 -49.12 2.59
CA ALA A 804 -38.69 -48.59 2.86
C ALA A 804 -37.78 -48.63 1.62
N SER A 805 -37.79 -49.75 0.88
CA SER A 805 -37.02 -49.91 -0.36
C SER A 805 -37.49 -48.99 -1.50
N CYS A 806 -38.79 -48.69 -1.55
CA CYS A 806 -39.34 -47.72 -2.51
C CYS A 806 -38.98 -46.26 -2.19
N ILE A 807 -38.89 -45.91 -0.90
CA ILE A 807 -38.48 -44.58 -0.44
C ILE A 807 -36.98 -44.37 -0.67
N LEU A 808 -36.16 -45.35 -0.30
CA LEU A 808 -34.69 -45.27 -0.29
C LEU A 808 -34.03 -45.66 -1.62
N ARG A 809 -34.79 -45.63 -2.73
CA ARG A 809 -34.33 -46.10 -4.04
C ARG A 809 -33.13 -45.28 -4.53
N GLY A 810 -31.93 -45.84 -4.38
CA GLY A 810 -30.67 -45.27 -4.84
C GLY A 810 -29.49 -46.19 -4.52
N ASP A 811 -28.51 -46.26 -5.42
CA ASP A 811 -27.22 -46.87 -5.13
C ASP A 811 -26.42 -45.88 -4.26
N THR A 812 -26.05 -46.27 -3.04
CA THR A 812 -24.99 -45.58 -2.29
C THR A 812 -23.69 -46.34 -2.52
N PRO A 813 -22.95 -46.09 -3.62
CA PRO A 813 -21.65 -46.73 -3.81
C PRO A 813 -20.75 -46.39 -2.63
N ARG A 814 -19.98 -47.38 -2.15
CA ARG A 814 -18.91 -47.14 -1.17
C ARG A 814 -17.91 -46.17 -1.80
N GLY A 815 -17.95 -44.92 -1.35
CA GLY A 815 -17.02 -43.87 -1.79
C GLY A 815 -15.58 -44.17 -1.35
N ASP A 816 -14.65 -43.43 -1.93
CA ASP A 816 -13.22 -43.44 -1.58
C ASP A 816 -13.01 -43.11 -0.08
N VAL A 817 -11.85 -43.48 0.48
CA VAL A 817 -11.50 -43.24 1.89
C VAL A 817 -11.60 -41.75 2.27
N LEU A 818 -11.29 -40.86 1.32
CA LEU A 818 -11.39 -39.41 1.51
C LEU A 818 -12.83 -38.92 1.62
N GLU A 819 -13.79 -39.60 0.99
CA GLU A 819 -15.20 -39.31 1.14
C GLU A 819 -15.82 -39.95 2.37
N TRP A 820 -15.06 -40.72 3.15
CA TRP A 820 -15.66 -41.50 4.23
C TRP A 820 -16.33 -40.59 5.27
N ASN A 821 -17.55 -40.98 5.64
CA ASN A 821 -18.39 -40.35 6.67
C ASN A 821 -19.25 -41.43 7.35
N LEU A 822 -19.47 -41.30 8.66
CA LEU A 822 -20.19 -42.27 9.49
C LEU A 822 -21.66 -42.44 9.09
N GLY A 823 -22.36 -41.36 8.74
CA GLY A 823 -23.76 -41.39 8.28
C GLY A 823 -23.91 -42.23 7.02
N ARG A 824 -23.06 -41.96 6.01
CA ARG A 824 -23.00 -42.73 4.77
C ARG A 824 -22.61 -44.19 4.97
N ALA A 825 -21.64 -44.47 5.84
CA ALA A 825 -21.24 -45.83 6.15
C ALA A 825 -22.42 -46.64 6.75
N ARG A 826 -23.16 -46.05 7.69
CA ARG A 826 -24.35 -46.67 8.28
C ARG A 826 -25.48 -46.86 7.27
N ALA A 827 -25.68 -45.90 6.38
CA ALA A 827 -26.67 -46.01 5.30
C ALA A 827 -26.35 -47.17 4.35
N ALA A 828 -25.09 -47.26 3.90
CA ALA A 828 -24.62 -48.34 3.04
C ALA A 828 -24.79 -49.72 3.71
N ASP A 829 -24.46 -49.83 5.00
CA ASP A 829 -24.65 -51.07 5.76
C ASP A 829 -26.13 -51.45 5.90
N ALA A 830 -27.03 -50.48 6.07
CA ALA A 830 -28.48 -50.72 6.11
C ALA A 830 -29.05 -51.17 4.75
N LEU A 831 -28.44 -50.77 3.63
CA LEU A 831 -28.88 -51.11 2.27
C LEU A 831 -28.28 -52.43 1.74
N ASN A 832 -27.15 -52.90 2.29
CA ASN A 832 -26.40 -54.08 1.82
C ASN A 832 -27.17 -55.43 1.85
N GLY A 833 -28.40 -55.47 2.39
CA GLY A 833 -29.24 -56.67 2.45
C GLY A 833 -30.44 -56.69 1.50
N ILE A 834 -30.64 -55.66 0.67
CA ILE A 834 -31.88 -55.48 -0.10
C ILE A 834 -31.72 -56.04 -1.51
N SER A 835 -32.42 -57.15 -1.78
CA SER A 835 -32.47 -57.77 -3.11
C SER A 835 -33.80 -57.41 -3.80
N GLY A 836 -33.83 -56.29 -4.53
CA GLY A 836 -34.94 -55.91 -5.40
C GLY A 836 -36.07 -55.13 -4.73
N ALA A 837 -36.22 -53.86 -5.11
CA ALA A 837 -37.43 -53.08 -4.83
C ALA A 837 -38.60 -53.60 -5.68
N PRO A 838 -39.86 -53.55 -5.20
CA PRO A 838 -41.01 -53.98 -5.99
C PRO A 838 -41.15 -53.16 -7.30
N GLU A 839 -41.63 -53.81 -8.37
CA GLU A 839 -41.70 -53.21 -9.72
C GLU A 839 -42.56 -51.92 -9.75
N ASN A 840 -43.62 -51.84 -8.94
CA ASN A 840 -44.54 -50.69 -8.88
C ASN A 840 -44.46 -49.90 -7.55
N CYS A 841 -43.35 -49.19 -7.33
CA CYS A 841 -43.22 -48.34 -6.14
C CYS A 841 -44.24 -47.19 -6.04
N VAL A 842 -44.81 -46.74 -7.16
CA VAL A 842 -45.86 -45.69 -7.15
C VAL A 842 -47.13 -46.22 -6.46
N ASP A 843 -47.53 -47.45 -6.76
CA ASP A 843 -48.71 -48.06 -6.14
C ASP A 843 -48.47 -48.34 -4.65
N VAL A 844 -47.26 -48.79 -4.27
CA VAL A 844 -46.90 -49.05 -2.87
C VAL A 844 -46.91 -47.77 -2.04
N MET A 845 -46.43 -46.64 -2.59
CA MET A 845 -46.44 -45.35 -1.89
C MET A 845 -47.82 -44.66 -1.85
N THR A 846 -48.77 -45.06 -2.70
CA THR A 846 -50.09 -44.41 -2.84
C THR A 846 -51.28 -45.27 -2.37
N ARG A 847 -51.04 -46.52 -1.96
CA ARG A 847 -52.08 -47.42 -1.42
C ARG A 847 -52.78 -46.79 -0.20
N PRO A 848 -54.11 -46.58 -0.24
CA PRO A 848 -54.87 -46.19 0.92
C PRO A 848 -55.09 -47.44 1.79
N GLY A 849 -54.33 -47.58 2.88
CA GLY A 849 -54.53 -48.68 3.84
C GLY A 849 -53.27 -49.34 4.40
N HIS A 850 -52.19 -48.58 4.63
CA HIS A 850 -51.16 -48.97 5.57
C HIS A 850 -51.05 -47.94 6.68
#